data_AF-A0A7L0VPU4-F1
#
_entry.id   AF-A0A7L0VPU4-F1
#
_cell.length_a   1.000
_cell.length_b   1.000
_cell.length_c   1.000
_cell.angle_alpha   90.00
_cell.angle_beta   90.00
_cell.angle_gamma   90.00
#
_symmetry.space_group_name_H-M   'P 1'
#
loop_
_entity.id
_entity.type
_entity.pdbx_description
1 polymer ?
#
loop_
_entity_poly.entity_id
_entity_poly.type
_entity_poly.pdbx_seq_one_letter_code
_entity_poly.pdbx_strand_id
1 'polypeptide(L)'
;ISDFDWSSIDTSHLPSSYKTNSQQEKELLQFADHFFQQYTHLCPDRKPLFIHPVNECGVQKFVSTTVRPTLLPYPDMYYWSGCASFVCDYLIMEPLKCPITPPSSLYSPTTILKYQRGNCFDFSVLLCSLLIGAGYDAYCVHGYATREMCSLDQTQELCPLLRKPPEVPEEEDPNKYRIKYPLDPQSKFELQQKAKNEEEETEPTEEEEREEEVEVEKPKRDPLHGLRVHAWVLVLSGKRKVPETFFINPFTGNHHSTTDECFLGIESIWNHKNYWVNMQDCRKGCKDLSFDLSDSFCWEIMFSESNEPSQLPTESPKEDTDDMVSDPSNALEQWGPFMEPHSICLTSLLPTAEYENPFSRGKKVILYDKAKLEKWAAYANADGLVERLTVYADSDRTEELEVKEWFKHREDLLYMREVNKQTQLITDHFRPGHPLLLKAHSYTSLEPETGHTVEFYHTARVDGLWKRFENATEMTEYFMGREDFLHMRHIELGERDQNVEKAGITADANPRPIVQIKEYFHRNTEKPADEDVEERIFMVIDDVIQLTYHLELHDTIASKVVFCRVIGREKREDEIYLSRENTVKYEPWSSEKHKNMRRLYDLLWQLRAEQKDLKQQVRDSEAEMLNILMVREDEEANIKLSVSMYSTAKREQQ
;
A
#
# COMPACT_ATOMS: atom_id res chain seq x y z
N ILE A 1 -25.57 -20.88 -7.92
CA ILE A 1 -25.82 -19.52 -7.38
C ILE A 1 -27.33 -19.39 -7.38
N SER A 2 -27.99 -19.31 -6.22
CA SER A 2 -29.43 -18.96 -6.23
C SER A 2 -29.50 -17.49 -6.62
N ASP A 3 -30.14 -17.18 -7.73
CA ASP A 3 -30.39 -15.80 -8.13
C ASP A 3 -31.21 -15.15 -7.02
N PHE A 4 -30.60 -14.18 -6.32
CA PHE A 4 -31.28 -13.42 -5.29
C PHE A 4 -32.33 -12.56 -5.98
N ASP A 5 -33.59 -12.72 -5.57
CA ASP A 5 -34.69 -11.95 -6.14
C ASP A 5 -35.12 -10.87 -5.16
N TRP A 6 -34.95 -9.61 -5.57
CA TRP A 6 -35.42 -8.44 -4.85
C TRP A 6 -36.94 -8.44 -4.60
N SER A 7 -37.72 -9.26 -5.31
CA SER A 7 -39.16 -9.45 -5.02
C SER A 7 -39.43 -10.22 -3.73
N SER A 8 -38.42 -10.92 -3.19
CA SER A 8 -38.52 -11.78 -2.00
C SER A 8 -38.08 -11.11 -0.69
N ILE A 9 -37.83 -9.80 -0.70
CA ILE A 9 -37.42 -9.05 0.51
C ILE A 9 -38.51 -9.14 1.58
N ASP A 10 -38.08 -9.47 2.80
CA ASP A 10 -38.95 -9.37 3.96
C ASP A 10 -39.07 -7.91 4.43
N THR A 11 -40.21 -7.31 4.12
CA THR A 11 -40.58 -5.94 4.49
C THR A 11 -41.42 -5.89 5.78
N SER A 12 -41.68 -7.03 6.43
CA SER A 12 -42.57 -7.08 7.61
C SER A 12 -42.01 -6.24 8.78
N HIS A 13 -40.71 -6.33 9.02
CA HIS A 13 -39.99 -5.61 10.07
C HIS A 13 -39.80 -4.10 9.82
N LEU A 14 -40.09 -3.61 8.61
CA LEU A 14 -39.92 -2.20 8.29
C LEU A 14 -41.03 -1.33 8.91
N PRO A 15 -40.68 -0.14 9.43
CA PRO A 15 -41.63 0.82 10.00
C PRO A 15 -42.75 1.20 9.03
N SER A 16 -43.88 1.67 9.57
CA SER A 16 -45.04 2.11 8.77
C SER A 16 -44.72 3.21 7.76
N SER A 17 -43.69 4.01 8.06
CA SER A 17 -43.22 5.11 7.23
C SER A 17 -42.57 4.68 5.90
N TYR A 18 -42.12 3.43 5.81
CA TYR A 18 -41.69 2.81 4.55
C TYR A 18 -42.90 2.41 3.68
N LYS A 19 -44.01 2.05 4.33
CA LYS A 19 -45.21 1.47 3.71
C LYS A 19 -46.26 2.51 3.34
N THR A 20 -46.14 3.73 3.86
CA THR A 20 -47.11 4.81 3.64
C THR A 20 -46.40 6.17 3.55
N ASN A 21 -47.02 7.11 2.85
CA ASN A 21 -46.56 8.50 2.80
C ASN A 21 -47.35 9.33 3.83
N SER A 22 -46.63 10.06 4.67
CA SER A 22 -47.16 11.11 5.51
C SER A 22 -47.78 12.25 4.68
N GLN A 23 -48.55 13.13 5.32
CA GLN A 23 -49.14 14.28 4.63
C GLN A 23 -48.07 15.19 4.00
N GLN A 24 -46.99 15.44 4.75
CA GLN A 24 -45.83 16.22 4.27
C GLN A 24 -45.14 15.54 3.07
N GLU A 25 -44.92 14.22 3.12
CA GLU A 25 -44.34 13.50 1.98
C GLU A 25 -45.22 13.53 0.74
N LYS A 26 -46.55 13.54 0.90
CA LYS A 26 -47.47 13.68 -0.24
C LYS A 26 -47.39 15.06 -0.86
N GLU A 27 -47.34 16.11 -0.06
CA GLU A 27 -47.16 17.49 -0.53
C GLU A 27 -45.80 17.67 -1.23
N LEU A 28 -44.74 17.09 -0.67
CA LEU A 28 -43.41 17.06 -1.28
C LEU A 28 -43.42 16.34 -2.64
N LEU A 29 -44.07 15.19 -2.73
CA LEU A 29 -44.18 14.45 -3.99
C LEU A 29 -45.02 15.20 -5.04
N GLN A 30 -46.07 15.91 -4.64
CA GLN A 30 -46.85 16.76 -5.55
C GLN A 30 -45.99 17.91 -6.09
N PHE A 31 -45.22 18.56 -5.23
CA PHE A 31 -44.29 19.61 -5.65
C PHE A 31 -43.22 19.06 -6.60
N ALA A 32 -42.66 17.90 -6.28
CA ALA A 32 -41.65 17.24 -7.09
C ALA A 32 -42.19 16.79 -8.46
N ASP A 33 -43.44 16.32 -8.53
CA ASP A 33 -44.14 15.98 -9.78
C ASP A 33 -44.43 17.23 -10.62
N HIS A 34 -44.83 18.34 -9.98
CA HIS A 34 -45.01 19.62 -10.67
C HIS A 34 -43.70 20.11 -11.29
N PHE A 35 -42.60 20.07 -10.52
CA PHE A 35 -41.26 20.41 -11.02
C PHE A 35 -40.84 19.50 -12.18
N PHE A 36 -41.06 18.19 -12.05
CA PHE A 36 -40.79 17.21 -13.11
C PHE A 36 -41.55 17.52 -14.40
N GLN A 37 -42.84 17.86 -14.30
CA GLN A 37 -43.68 18.21 -15.45
C GLN A 37 -43.24 19.51 -16.12
N GLN A 38 -42.89 20.53 -15.33
CA GLN A 38 -42.34 21.79 -15.84
C GLN A 38 -41.03 21.57 -16.58
N TYR A 39 -40.10 20.84 -15.98
CA TYR A 39 -38.82 20.51 -16.61
C TYR A 39 -39.00 19.73 -17.91
N THR A 40 -39.86 18.72 -17.92
CA THR A 40 -40.14 17.90 -19.11
C THR A 40 -40.75 18.75 -20.24
N HIS A 41 -41.57 19.74 -19.90
CA HIS A 41 -42.14 20.67 -20.87
C HIS A 41 -41.11 21.68 -21.42
N LEU A 42 -40.21 22.18 -20.57
CA LEU A 42 -39.17 23.15 -20.95
C LEU A 42 -38.02 22.49 -21.73
N CYS A 43 -37.68 21.24 -21.40
CA CYS A 43 -36.55 20.49 -21.96
C CYS A 43 -37.01 19.16 -22.59
N PRO A 44 -37.81 19.17 -23.67
CA PRO A 44 -38.40 17.95 -24.24
C PRO A 44 -37.37 16.97 -24.84
N ASP A 45 -36.20 17.46 -25.24
CA ASP A 45 -35.14 16.64 -25.83
C ASP A 45 -34.24 15.95 -24.78
N ARG A 46 -34.39 16.29 -23.49
CA ARG A 46 -33.60 15.71 -22.39
C ARG A 46 -34.29 14.49 -21.79
N LYS A 47 -33.51 13.61 -21.16
CA LYS A 47 -34.06 12.46 -20.44
C LYS A 47 -34.88 12.92 -19.22
N PRO A 48 -35.93 12.16 -18.84
CA PRO A 48 -36.68 12.42 -17.61
C PRO A 48 -35.80 12.38 -16.35
N LEU A 49 -36.10 13.26 -15.40
CA LEU A 49 -35.38 13.35 -14.12
C LEU A 49 -35.69 12.16 -13.20
N PHE A 50 -34.68 11.76 -12.41
CA PHE A 50 -34.81 10.72 -11.40
C PHE A 50 -35.16 11.34 -10.04
N ILE A 51 -36.47 11.51 -9.77
CA ILE A 51 -36.96 12.32 -8.64
C ILE A 51 -37.71 11.50 -7.57
N HIS A 52 -38.61 10.60 -7.96
CA HIS A 52 -39.47 9.87 -7.02
C HIS A 52 -39.55 8.36 -7.31
N PRO A 53 -38.44 7.60 -7.20
CA PRO A 53 -38.44 6.15 -7.36
C PRO A 53 -39.33 5.45 -6.31
N VAL A 54 -39.68 4.19 -6.57
CA VAL A 54 -40.35 3.36 -5.55
C VAL A 54 -39.32 2.74 -4.59
N ASN A 55 -39.67 2.65 -3.31
CA ASN A 55 -38.83 1.95 -2.33
C ASN A 55 -39.10 0.43 -2.32
N GLU A 56 -38.47 -0.29 -1.37
CA GLU A 56 -38.66 -1.73 -1.14
C GLU A 56 -40.12 -2.15 -0.86
N CYS A 57 -40.97 -1.23 -0.40
CA CYS A 57 -42.37 -1.48 -0.12
C CYS A 57 -43.30 -1.10 -1.28
N GLY A 58 -42.75 -0.68 -2.44
CA GLY A 58 -43.51 -0.24 -3.60
C GLY A 58 -44.12 1.16 -3.46
N VAL A 59 -43.65 1.96 -2.51
CA VAL A 59 -44.15 3.32 -2.26
C VAL A 59 -43.21 4.32 -2.92
N GLN A 60 -43.76 5.30 -3.66
CA GLN A 60 -43.00 6.39 -4.25
C GLN A 60 -42.47 7.34 -3.18
N LYS A 61 -41.18 7.65 -3.26
CA LYS A 61 -40.46 8.44 -2.26
C LYS A 61 -39.49 9.38 -2.97
N PHE A 62 -39.38 10.61 -2.47
CA PHE A 62 -38.48 11.60 -3.04
C PHE A 62 -37.02 11.20 -2.79
N VAL A 63 -36.15 11.25 -3.82
CA VAL A 63 -34.77 10.74 -3.74
C VAL A 63 -33.93 11.34 -2.61
N SER A 64 -34.13 12.61 -2.25
CA SER A 64 -33.39 13.22 -1.13
C SER A 64 -33.76 12.61 0.23
N THR A 65 -34.97 12.06 0.37
CA THR A 65 -35.42 11.41 1.62
C THR A 65 -34.77 10.05 1.86
N THR A 66 -34.09 9.47 0.86
CA THR A 66 -33.34 8.22 1.02
C THR A 66 -31.92 8.45 1.56
N VAL A 67 -31.41 9.69 1.49
CA VAL A 67 -30.08 10.06 1.99
C VAL A 67 -30.22 10.52 3.44
N ARG A 68 -29.65 9.79 4.39
CA ARG A 68 -29.68 10.14 5.82
C ARG A 68 -28.27 10.34 6.36
N PRO A 69 -27.91 11.54 6.82
CA PRO A 69 -26.65 11.77 7.51
C PRO A 69 -26.46 10.79 8.68
N THR A 70 -25.48 9.89 8.54
CA THR A 70 -25.25 8.81 9.51
C THR A 70 -23.77 8.73 9.85
N LEU A 71 -23.42 8.96 11.11
CA LEU A 71 -22.05 8.80 11.61
C LEU A 71 -21.94 7.49 12.38
N LEU A 72 -21.04 6.61 11.93
CA LEU A 72 -20.72 5.37 12.63
C LEU A 72 -19.63 5.61 13.68
N PRO A 73 -19.63 4.89 14.82
CA PRO A 73 -18.69 5.11 15.92
C PRO A 73 -17.30 4.47 15.68
N TYR A 74 -16.82 4.46 14.43
CA TYR A 74 -15.54 3.85 14.05
C TYR A 74 -14.55 4.93 13.56
N PRO A 75 -13.27 4.93 14.01
CA PRO A 75 -12.30 5.96 13.65
C PRO A 75 -12.07 6.15 12.15
N ASP A 76 -12.09 5.08 11.37
CA ASP A 76 -11.85 5.17 9.92
C ASP A 76 -13.02 5.85 9.19
N MET A 77 -14.25 5.78 9.75
CA MET A 77 -15.46 6.37 9.17
C MET A 77 -15.51 7.90 9.29
N TYR A 78 -14.54 8.53 9.95
CA TYR A 78 -14.40 9.99 9.97
C TYR A 78 -13.69 10.52 8.71
N TYR A 79 -13.03 9.65 7.95
CA TYR A 79 -12.32 9.98 6.72
C TYR A 79 -13.12 9.48 5.52
N TRP A 80 -13.13 10.28 4.43
CA TRP A 80 -13.87 9.91 3.22
C TRP A 80 -13.37 8.58 2.63
N SER A 81 -12.06 8.33 2.70
CA SER A 81 -11.42 7.11 2.21
C SER A 81 -11.86 5.87 2.99
N GLY A 82 -12.03 6.00 4.31
CA GLY A 82 -12.56 4.93 5.14
C GLY A 82 -14.01 4.61 4.79
N CYS A 83 -14.88 5.62 4.67
CA CYS A 83 -16.27 5.41 4.23
C CYS A 83 -16.35 4.73 2.85
N ALA A 84 -15.54 5.20 1.90
CA ALA A 84 -15.51 4.66 0.55
C ALA A 84 -15.01 3.21 0.50
N SER A 85 -13.92 2.90 1.22
CA SER A 85 -13.40 1.53 1.34
C SER A 85 -14.42 0.59 1.99
N PHE A 86 -15.10 1.03 3.06
CA PHE A 86 -16.12 0.23 3.72
C PHE A 86 -17.28 -0.10 2.78
N VAL A 87 -17.88 0.89 2.11
CA VAL A 87 -19.03 0.65 1.20
C VAL A 87 -18.63 -0.29 0.06
N CYS A 88 -17.47 -0.04 -0.55
CA CYS A 88 -16.90 -0.86 -1.62
C CYS A 88 -16.68 -2.31 -1.17
N ASP A 89 -16.11 -2.53 0.01
CA ASP A 89 -15.77 -3.87 0.52
C ASP A 89 -16.98 -4.62 1.12
N TYR A 90 -17.94 -3.88 1.68
CA TYR A 90 -19.13 -4.41 2.35
C TYR A 90 -20.22 -4.86 1.38
N LEU A 91 -20.44 -4.10 0.29
CA LEU A 91 -21.50 -4.37 -0.66
C LEU A 91 -21.04 -5.19 -1.87
N ILE A 92 -21.90 -6.09 -2.34
CA ILE A 92 -21.74 -6.77 -3.62
C ILE A 92 -22.43 -5.94 -4.70
N MET A 93 -21.69 -5.57 -5.74
CA MET A 93 -22.24 -4.87 -6.89
C MET A 93 -23.21 -5.76 -7.68
N GLU A 94 -24.39 -5.23 -7.97
CA GLU A 94 -25.35 -5.77 -8.92
C GLU A 94 -25.58 -4.76 -10.06
N PRO A 95 -25.45 -5.18 -11.33
CA PRO A 95 -25.64 -4.29 -12.45
C PRO A 95 -27.10 -3.86 -12.60
N LEU A 96 -27.34 -2.70 -13.22
CA LEU A 96 -28.68 -2.27 -13.56
C LEU A 96 -29.33 -3.26 -14.54
N LYS A 97 -30.62 -3.56 -14.35
CA LYS A 97 -31.41 -4.42 -15.25
C LYS A 97 -31.35 -3.94 -16.70
N CYS A 98 -31.34 -2.62 -16.89
CA CYS A 98 -31.12 -1.98 -18.18
C CYS A 98 -30.06 -0.88 -17.99
N PRO A 99 -28.95 -0.91 -18.73
CA PRO A 99 -27.84 0.01 -18.48
C PRO A 99 -28.12 1.45 -18.94
N ILE A 100 -29.15 1.69 -19.76
CA ILE A 100 -29.44 3.00 -20.35
C ILE A 100 -30.54 3.79 -19.64
N THR A 101 -31.17 3.19 -18.62
CA THR A 101 -32.26 3.78 -17.84
C THR A 101 -31.94 3.71 -16.35
N PRO A 102 -32.29 4.73 -15.55
CA PRO A 102 -32.18 4.65 -14.10
C PRO A 102 -33.06 3.52 -13.53
N PRO A 103 -32.74 3.00 -12.33
CA PRO A 103 -33.51 1.93 -11.73
C PRO A 103 -34.93 2.41 -11.38
N SER A 104 -35.93 1.54 -11.53
CA SER A 104 -37.31 1.87 -11.14
C SER A 104 -37.48 2.01 -9.63
N SER A 105 -36.64 1.29 -8.88
CA SER A 105 -36.70 1.19 -7.43
C SER A 105 -35.37 1.66 -6.83
N LEU A 106 -35.44 2.37 -5.70
CA LEU A 106 -34.28 2.80 -4.92
C LEU A 106 -34.45 2.31 -3.49
N TYR A 107 -33.51 1.48 -3.04
CA TYR A 107 -33.61 0.84 -1.73
C TYR A 107 -33.00 1.73 -0.64
N SER A 108 -33.59 1.68 0.55
CA SER A 108 -33.05 2.42 1.69
C SER A 108 -31.67 1.91 2.13
N PRO A 109 -30.80 2.78 2.69
CA PRO A 109 -29.53 2.36 3.29
C PRO A 109 -29.68 1.21 4.30
N THR A 110 -30.76 1.17 5.08
CA THR A 110 -31.06 0.07 6.02
C THR A 110 -31.20 -1.28 5.30
N THR A 111 -31.94 -1.31 4.20
CA THR A 111 -32.16 -2.54 3.43
C THR A 111 -30.88 -2.97 2.72
N ILE A 112 -30.13 -2.02 2.17
CA ILE A 112 -28.85 -2.28 1.50
C ILE A 112 -27.81 -2.85 2.48
N LEU A 113 -27.73 -2.30 3.70
CA LEU A 113 -26.86 -2.85 4.74
C LEU A 113 -27.26 -4.28 5.13
N LYS A 114 -28.56 -4.55 5.30
CA LYS A 114 -29.06 -5.89 5.67
C LYS A 114 -28.75 -6.97 4.63
N TYR A 115 -28.91 -6.65 3.34
CA TYR A 115 -28.74 -7.64 2.26
C TYR A 115 -27.32 -7.63 1.65
N GLN A 116 -26.53 -6.60 1.90
CA GLN A 116 -25.14 -6.45 1.46
C GLN A 116 -24.98 -6.51 -0.07
N ARG A 117 -25.99 -6.04 -0.82
CA ARG A 117 -26.00 -5.98 -2.29
C ARG A 117 -26.73 -4.74 -2.76
N GLY A 118 -26.35 -4.22 -3.92
CA GLY A 118 -27.03 -3.08 -4.53
C GLY A 118 -26.44 -2.67 -5.86
N ASN A 119 -27.12 -1.75 -6.54
CA ASN A 119 -26.62 -1.12 -7.76
C ASN A 119 -25.90 0.21 -7.48
N CYS A 120 -25.41 0.88 -8.52
CA CYS A 120 -24.64 2.13 -8.38
C CYS A 120 -25.38 3.25 -7.62
N PHE A 121 -26.71 3.33 -7.71
CA PHE A 121 -27.50 4.31 -6.96
C PHE A 121 -27.57 3.96 -5.47
N ASP A 122 -27.80 2.69 -5.16
CA ASP A 122 -27.85 2.19 -3.77
C ASP A 122 -26.51 2.42 -3.05
N PHE A 123 -25.42 2.10 -3.75
CA PHE A 123 -24.04 2.36 -3.33
C PHE A 123 -23.78 3.85 -3.07
N SER A 124 -24.17 4.72 -4.01
CA SER A 124 -23.99 6.17 -3.89
C SER A 124 -24.78 6.77 -2.74
N VAL A 125 -26.04 6.35 -2.55
CA VAL A 125 -26.90 6.82 -1.46
C VAL A 125 -26.36 6.42 -0.10
N LEU A 126 -25.88 5.17 0.05
CA LEU A 126 -25.25 4.73 1.29
C LEU A 126 -23.97 5.51 1.58
N LEU A 127 -23.07 5.64 0.59
CA LEU A 127 -21.81 6.35 0.75
C LEU A 127 -22.02 7.84 1.07
N CYS A 128 -22.90 8.51 0.33
CA CYS A 128 -23.26 9.91 0.55
C CYS A 128 -23.84 10.12 1.96
N SER A 129 -24.71 9.21 2.42
CA SER A 129 -25.27 9.23 3.79
C SER A 129 -24.18 9.17 4.87
N LEU A 130 -23.16 8.32 4.70
CA LEU A 130 -22.02 8.21 5.63
C LEU A 130 -21.14 9.46 5.59
N LEU A 131 -20.81 9.96 4.41
CA LEU A 131 -19.95 11.14 4.22
C LEU A 131 -20.57 12.41 4.81
N ILE A 132 -21.87 12.63 4.58
CA ILE A 132 -22.59 13.76 5.18
C ILE A 132 -22.67 13.59 6.71
N GLY A 133 -22.86 12.36 7.21
CA GLY A 133 -22.80 12.08 8.65
C GLY A 133 -21.42 12.40 9.27
N ALA A 134 -20.35 12.14 8.53
CA ALA A 134 -19.01 12.59 8.86
C ALA A 134 -18.81 14.11 8.63
N GLY A 135 -19.77 14.85 8.07
CA GLY A 135 -19.69 16.30 7.89
C GLY A 135 -18.93 16.75 6.63
N TYR A 136 -18.76 15.87 5.65
CA TYR A 136 -18.36 16.27 4.30
C TYR A 136 -19.54 16.89 3.55
N ASP A 137 -19.24 17.76 2.59
CA ASP A 137 -20.24 18.31 1.68
C ASP A 137 -20.42 17.38 0.49
N ALA A 138 -21.23 16.33 0.68
CA ALA A 138 -21.37 15.25 -0.28
C ALA A 138 -22.75 15.21 -0.94
N TYR A 139 -22.75 14.80 -2.21
CA TYR A 139 -23.92 14.73 -3.08
C TYR A 139 -23.91 13.42 -3.86
N CYS A 140 -25.07 12.78 -3.98
CA CYS A 140 -25.27 11.73 -4.96
C CYS A 140 -25.37 12.37 -6.35
N VAL A 141 -24.64 11.81 -7.31
CA VAL A 141 -24.64 12.25 -8.70
C VAL A 141 -25.34 11.19 -9.54
N HIS A 142 -26.23 11.64 -10.43
CA HIS A 142 -26.81 10.81 -11.48
C HIS A 142 -26.37 11.37 -12.84
N GLY A 143 -25.82 10.50 -13.67
CA GLY A 143 -25.28 10.88 -14.96
C GLY A 143 -24.84 9.69 -15.78
N TYR A 144 -23.83 9.92 -16.62
CA TYR A 144 -23.30 8.93 -17.56
C TYR A 144 -21.84 8.63 -17.29
N ALA A 145 -21.46 7.37 -17.44
CA ALA A 145 -20.09 6.92 -17.26
C ALA A 145 -19.68 5.90 -18.33
N THR A 146 -18.38 5.62 -18.41
CA THR A 146 -17.83 4.58 -19.27
C THR A 146 -18.32 3.18 -18.87
N ARG A 147 -18.21 2.23 -19.80
CA ARG A 147 -18.68 0.86 -19.57
C ARG A 147 -17.96 0.20 -18.40
N GLU A 148 -16.66 0.46 -18.28
CA GLU A 148 -15.75 -0.05 -17.28
C GLU A 148 -16.20 0.41 -15.89
N MET A 149 -16.50 1.70 -15.75
CA MET A 149 -17.05 2.31 -14.53
C MET A 149 -18.41 1.71 -14.14
N CYS A 150 -19.32 1.55 -15.11
CA CYS A 150 -20.65 1.00 -14.85
C CYS A 150 -20.64 -0.51 -14.51
N SER A 151 -19.67 -1.26 -15.03
CA SER A 151 -19.61 -2.72 -14.89
C SER A 151 -18.68 -3.19 -13.77
N LEU A 152 -18.00 -2.26 -13.08
CA LEU A 152 -16.90 -2.55 -12.15
C LEU A 152 -15.82 -3.43 -12.81
N ASP A 153 -15.51 -3.15 -14.08
CA ASP A 153 -14.49 -3.88 -14.81
C ASP A 153 -13.15 -3.15 -14.63
N GLN A 154 -12.28 -3.73 -13.80
CA GLN A 154 -10.95 -3.19 -13.49
C GLN A 154 -9.84 -3.97 -14.21
N THR A 155 -10.19 -4.89 -15.12
CA THR A 155 -9.23 -5.82 -15.74
C THR A 155 -8.20 -5.16 -16.64
N GLN A 156 -8.43 -3.90 -17.04
CA GLN A 156 -7.50 -3.08 -17.82
C GLN A 156 -6.80 -2.01 -16.95
N GLU A 157 -7.18 -1.89 -15.67
CA GLU A 157 -6.56 -0.94 -14.77
C GLU A 157 -5.29 -1.54 -14.15
N LEU A 158 -4.23 -0.74 -14.06
CA LEU A 158 -3.06 -1.11 -13.28
C LEU A 158 -3.40 -1.14 -11.78
N CYS A 159 -3.07 -2.24 -11.12
CA CYS A 159 -3.28 -2.40 -9.69
C CYS A 159 -2.61 -1.26 -8.89
N PRO A 160 -3.34 -0.56 -8.01
CA PRO A 160 -2.78 0.55 -7.22
C PRO A 160 -1.56 0.17 -6.38
N LEU A 161 -1.47 -1.08 -5.92
CA LEU A 161 -0.35 -1.59 -5.12
C LEU A 161 0.95 -1.78 -5.93
N LEU A 162 0.85 -1.79 -7.27
CA LEU A 162 2.00 -1.87 -8.18
C LEU A 162 2.48 -0.48 -8.63
N ARG A 163 1.74 0.59 -8.32
CA ARG A 163 2.17 1.95 -8.64
C ARG A 163 3.39 2.30 -7.79
N LYS A 164 4.52 2.56 -8.44
CA LYS A 164 5.68 3.14 -7.75
C LYS A 164 5.25 4.49 -7.17
N PRO A 165 5.63 4.82 -5.91
CA PRO A 165 5.43 6.17 -5.40
C PRO A 165 6.06 7.15 -6.39
N PRO A 166 5.46 8.32 -6.63
CA PRO A 166 6.12 9.35 -7.43
C PRO A 166 7.48 9.63 -6.78
N GLU A 167 8.55 9.47 -7.56
CA GLU A 167 9.90 9.80 -7.12
C GLU A 167 9.87 11.27 -6.69
N VAL A 168 9.96 11.50 -5.37
CA VAL A 168 10.21 12.83 -4.86
C VAL A 168 11.59 13.20 -5.40
N PRO A 169 11.74 14.26 -6.20
CA PRO A 169 13.06 14.67 -6.65
C PRO A 169 13.92 14.87 -5.40
N GLU A 170 14.93 14.03 -5.23
CA GLU A 170 15.90 14.19 -4.15
C GLU A 170 16.43 15.61 -4.24
N GLU A 171 16.25 16.40 -3.17
CA GLU A 171 16.89 17.70 -3.07
C GLU A 171 18.40 17.47 -3.24
N GLU A 172 18.99 18.04 -4.30
CA GLU A 172 20.43 17.94 -4.54
C GLU A 172 21.17 18.40 -3.28
N ASP A 173 21.79 17.44 -2.59
CA ASP A 173 22.65 17.66 -1.44
C ASP A 173 23.73 18.71 -1.84
N PRO A 174 23.87 19.85 -1.13
CA PRO A 174 24.72 20.97 -1.57
C PRO A 174 26.23 20.68 -1.55
N ASN A 175 26.65 19.46 -1.23
CA ASN A 175 28.04 19.01 -1.25
C ASN A 175 28.46 18.37 -2.59
N LYS A 176 28.18 19.08 -3.70
CA LYS A 176 28.60 18.76 -5.08
C LYS A 176 30.11 18.98 -5.33
N TYR A 177 30.96 18.67 -4.35
CA TYR A 177 32.43 18.73 -4.45
C TYR A 177 33.10 17.55 -3.73
N ARG A 178 32.66 16.32 -4.00
CA ARG A 178 33.55 15.15 -3.87
C ARG A 178 34.30 14.97 -5.19
N ILE A 179 35.61 15.20 -5.15
CA ILE A 179 36.51 14.91 -6.26
C ILE A 179 36.45 13.39 -6.51
N LYS A 180 35.78 12.97 -7.58
CA LYS A 180 35.81 11.58 -8.04
C LYS A 180 37.20 11.31 -8.62
N TYR A 181 37.88 10.29 -8.13
CA TYR A 181 39.08 9.77 -8.80
C TYR A 181 38.67 9.23 -10.18
N PRO A 182 39.43 9.52 -11.25
CA PRO A 182 39.12 8.96 -12.56
C PRO A 182 39.31 7.45 -12.49
N LEU A 183 38.21 6.70 -12.61
CA LEU A 183 38.25 5.35 -13.17
C LEU A 183 38.85 5.46 -14.58
N ASP A 184 39.53 4.41 -15.03
CA ASP A 184 40.30 4.33 -16.28
C ASP A 184 39.79 5.29 -17.36
N PRO A 185 40.66 6.09 -18.02
CA PRO A 185 40.24 7.04 -19.03
C PRO A 185 39.62 6.32 -20.22
N GLN A 186 38.33 6.02 -20.13
CA GLN A 186 37.51 5.58 -21.23
C GLN A 186 37.15 6.81 -22.04
N SER A 187 37.36 6.71 -23.35
CA SER A 187 37.05 7.79 -24.26
C SER A 187 35.56 8.14 -24.12
N LYS A 188 35.23 9.40 -23.82
CA LYS A 188 33.84 9.87 -23.79
C LYS A 188 33.09 9.55 -25.08
N PHE A 189 33.82 9.47 -26.20
CA PHE A 189 33.29 9.09 -27.49
C PHE A 189 32.90 7.60 -27.55
N GLU A 190 33.69 6.71 -26.93
CA GLU A 190 33.38 5.27 -26.89
C GLU A 190 32.20 4.97 -25.95
N LEU A 191 32.11 5.68 -24.82
CA LEU A 191 30.95 5.60 -23.93
C LEU A 191 29.69 6.14 -24.62
N GLN A 192 29.79 7.25 -25.34
CA GLN A 192 28.67 7.76 -26.14
C GLN A 192 28.32 6.84 -27.31
N GLN A 193 29.29 6.20 -27.96
CA GLN A 193 29.00 5.20 -29.00
C GLN A 193 28.37 3.95 -28.43
N LYS A 194 28.81 3.46 -27.26
CA LYS A 194 28.16 2.32 -26.59
C LYS A 194 26.76 2.65 -26.14
N ALA A 195 26.55 3.78 -25.47
CA ALA A 195 25.23 4.23 -25.07
C ALA A 195 24.32 4.44 -26.29
N LYS A 196 24.83 5.03 -27.37
CA LYS A 196 24.07 5.25 -28.60
C LYS A 196 23.81 3.95 -29.37
N ASN A 197 24.72 2.97 -29.32
CA ASN A 197 24.49 1.64 -29.90
C ASN A 197 23.54 0.81 -29.03
N GLU A 198 23.61 0.90 -27.71
CA GLU A 198 22.67 0.26 -26.78
C GLU A 198 21.28 0.88 -26.95
N GLU A 199 21.17 2.20 -27.01
CA GLU A 199 19.92 2.91 -27.35
C GLU A 199 19.42 2.53 -28.76
N GLU A 200 20.27 2.52 -29.80
CA GLU A 200 19.87 2.12 -31.16
C GLU A 200 19.52 0.62 -31.28
N GLU A 201 19.99 -0.26 -30.37
CA GLU A 201 19.61 -1.68 -30.32
C GLU A 201 18.34 -1.91 -29.48
N THR A 202 18.13 -1.15 -28.41
CA THR A 202 16.93 -1.29 -27.54
C THR A 202 15.73 -0.50 -28.03
N GLU A 203 15.92 0.71 -28.58
CA GLU A 203 14.83 1.57 -29.07
C GLU A 203 13.91 0.88 -30.08
N PRO A 204 14.40 0.24 -31.16
CA PRO A 204 13.50 -0.41 -32.13
C PRO A 204 12.78 -1.61 -31.52
N THR A 205 13.39 -2.32 -30.57
CA THR A 205 12.77 -3.48 -29.92
C THR A 205 11.69 -3.03 -28.92
N GLU A 206 11.95 -1.98 -28.14
CA GLU A 206 10.97 -1.39 -27.22
C GLU A 206 9.87 -0.61 -27.97
N GLU A 207 10.18 0.02 -29.10
CA GLU A 207 9.18 0.68 -29.96
C GLU A 207 8.31 -0.36 -30.68
N GLU A 208 8.87 -1.44 -31.23
CA GLU A 208 8.06 -2.54 -31.80
C GLU A 208 7.20 -3.23 -30.72
N GLU A 209 7.74 -3.50 -29.52
CA GLU A 209 6.95 -4.05 -28.41
C GLU A 209 5.85 -3.07 -27.95
N ARG A 210 6.14 -1.76 -27.86
CA ARG A 210 5.11 -0.75 -27.55
C ARG A 210 4.08 -0.59 -28.66
N GLU A 211 4.48 -0.65 -29.92
CA GLU A 211 3.55 -0.55 -31.06
C GLU A 211 2.67 -1.80 -31.18
N GLU A 212 3.23 -3.00 -30.94
CA GLU A 212 2.46 -4.25 -30.87
C GLU A 212 1.50 -4.26 -29.66
N GLU A 213 1.93 -3.82 -28.47
CA GLU A 213 1.04 -3.67 -27.30
C GLU A 213 -0.10 -2.66 -27.57
N VAL A 214 0.21 -1.52 -28.20
CA VAL A 214 -0.78 -0.46 -28.51
C VAL A 214 -1.74 -0.86 -29.65
N GLU A 215 -1.33 -1.71 -30.60
CA GLU A 215 -2.24 -2.24 -31.63
C GLU A 215 -3.20 -3.30 -31.08
N VAL A 216 -2.75 -4.14 -30.13
CA VAL A 216 -3.56 -5.20 -29.52
C VAL A 216 -4.59 -4.62 -28.52
N GLU A 217 -4.29 -3.49 -27.87
CA GLU A 217 -5.13 -2.91 -26.81
C GLU A 217 -6.18 -1.88 -27.26
N LYS A 218 -6.39 -1.61 -28.56
CA LYS A 218 -7.47 -0.66 -28.95
C LYS A 218 -8.82 -1.15 -28.42
N PRO A 219 -9.45 -0.44 -27.46
CA PRO A 219 -10.67 -0.91 -26.85
C PRO A 219 -11.75 -1.02 -27.92
N LYS A 220 -12.44 -2.16 -27.95
CA LYS A 220 -13.56 -2.40 -28.88
C LYS A 220 -14.52 -1.22 -28.78
N ARG A 221 -14.85 -0.60 -29.92
CA ARG A 221 -15.79 0.54 -29.97
C ARG A 221 -17.06 0.19 -29.21
N ASP A 222 -17.33 0.94 -28.16
CA ASP A 222 -18.46 0.71 -27.27
C ASP A 222 -19.76 1.29 -27.86
N PRO A 223 -20.74 0.47 -28.25
CA PRO A 223 -21.97 0.95 -28.89
C PRO A 223 -22.85 1.83 -27.98
N LEU A 224 -22.67 1.73 -26.66
CA LEU A 224 -23.46 2.45 -25.66
C LEU A 224 -22.64 3.53 -24.93
N HIS A 225 -21.51 3.94 -25.51
CA HIS A 225 -20.69 5.02 -24.95
C HIS A 225 -21.53 6.30 -24.79
N GLY A 226 -21.49 6.90 -23.60
CA GLY A 226 -22.29 8.09 -23.25
C GLY A 226 -23.78 7.84 -23.00
N LEU A 227 -24.28 6.60 -23.18
CA LEU A 227 -25.69 6.26 -22.96
C LEU A 227 -25.94 5.53 -21.64
N ARG A 228 -24.89 4.96 -21.02
CA ARG A 228 -25.01 4.20 -19.78
C ARG A 228 -25.24 5.10 -18.60
N VAL A 229 -26.31 4.83 -17.88
CA VAL A 229 -26.67 5.53 -16.66
C VAL A 229 -25.85 4.97 -15.51
N HIS A 230 -25.27 5.87 -14.72
CA HIS A 230 -24.49 5.54 -13.54
C HIS A 230 -24.76 6.56 -12.43
N ALA A 231 -24.41 6.17 -11.21
CA ALA A 231 -24.44 7.04 -10.06
C ALA A 231 -23.14 6.93 -9.26
N TRP A 232 -22.65 8.08 -8.80
CA TRP A 232 -21.44 8.20 -8.00
C TRP A 232 -21.60 9.31 -6.96
N VAL A 233 -20.56 9.60 -6.18
CA VAL A 233 -20.61 10.65 -5.15
C VAL A 233 -19.70 11.82 -5.53
N LEU A 234 -20.20 13.04 -5.38
CA LEU A 234 -19.46 14.29 -5.49
C LEU A 234 -19.19 14.83 -4.09
N VAL A 235 -17.95 15.23 -3.82
CA VAL A 235 -17.56 15.92 -2.58
C VAL A 235 -17.02 17.30 -2.93
N LEU A 236 -17.69 18.36 -2.45
CA LEU A 236 -17.27 19.74 -2.69
C LEU A 236 -16.12 20.15 -1.75
N SER A 237 -15.25 21.03 -2.25
CA SER A 237 -14.17 21.64 -1.48
C SER A 237 -14.67 22.53 -0.34
N GLY A 238 -13.85 22.70 0.70
CA GLY A 238 -14.08 23.64 1.80
C GLY A 238 -14.41 22.97 3.14
N LYS A 239 -15.50 22.20 3.22
CA LYS A 239 -15.82 21.46 4.46
C LYS A 239 -14.77 20.37 4.71
N ARG A 240 -14.49 20.06 5.98
CA ARG A 240 -13.50 19.03 6.40
C ARG A 240 -12.09 19.23 5.83
N LYS A 241 -11.70 20.46 5.46
CA LYS A 241 -10.41 20.81 4.83
C LYS A 241 -10.15 20.08 3.50
N VAL A 242 -11.20 19.74 2.77
CA VAL A 242 -11.08 19.21 1.41
C VAL A 242 -10.55 20.34 0.50
N PRO A 243 -9.37 20.18 -0.13
CA PRO A 243 -8.74 21.26 -0.89
C PRO A 243 -9.43 21.51 -2.23
N GLU A 244 -9.82 20.44 -2.93
CA GLU A 244 -10.39 20.47 -4.27
C GLU A 244 -11.64 19.60 -4.33
N THR A 245 -12.56 19.95 -5.21
CA THR A 245 -13.78 19.17 -5.45
C THR A 245 -13.42 17.91 -6.23
N PHE A 246 -13.96 16.75 -5.83
CA PHE A 246 -13.63 15.48 -6.45
C PHE A 246 -14.82 14.51 -6.49
N PHE A 247 -14.72 13.50 -7.36
CA PHE A 247 -15.68 12.40 -7.45
C PHE A 247 -15.17 11.17 -6.70
N ILE A 248 -16.09 10.37 -6.18
CA ILE A 248 -15.80 9.03 -5.63
C ILE A 248 -16.62 8.02 -6.42
N ASN A 249 -15.94 7.06 -7.05
CA ASN A 249 -16.61 5.88 -7.59
C ASN A 249 -16.98 4.98 -6.40
N PRO A 250 -18.27 4.77 -6.11
CA PRO A 250 -18.66 4.03 -4.92
C PRO A 250 -18.39 2.51 -5.05
N PHE A 251 -18.23 1.98 -6.27
CA PHE A 251 -17.92 0.57 -6.49
C PHE A 251 -16.46 0.22 -6.19
N THR A 252 -15.52 1.12 -6.45
CA THR A 252 -14.08 0.91 -6.18
C THR A 252 -13.63 1.60 -4.90
N GLY A 253 -14.33 2.64 -4.47
CA GLY A 253 -13.93 3.51 -3.36
C GLY A 253 -12.80 4.49 -3.72
N ASN A 254 -12.41 4.56 -4.99
CA ASN A 254 -11.36 5.46 -5.46
C ASN A 254 -11.89 6.89 -5.64
N HIS A 255 -11.03 7.86 -5.36
CA HIS A 255 -11.29 9.24 -5.74
C HIS A 255 -10.81 9.51 -7.17
N HIS A 256 -11.51 10.41 -7.84
CA HIS A 256 -11.26 10.83 -9.21
C HIS A 256 -11.36 12.34 -9.30
N SER A 257 -10.54 12.95 -10.16
CA SER A 257 -10.68 14.36 -10.51
C SER A 257 -12.05 14.60 -11.17
N THR A 258 -12.60 15.80 -11.03
CA THR A 258 -13.81 16.20 -11.75
C THR A 258 -13.62 16.21 -13.28
N THR A 259 -12.36 16.26 -13.73
CA THR A 259 -11.97 16.26 -15.14
C THR A 259 -11.71 14.86 -15.71
N ASP A 260 -11.93 13.80 -14.94
CA ASP A 260 -11.68 12.42 -15.36
C ASP A 260 -12.61 12.01 -16.52
N GLU A 261 -12.02 11.38 -17.54
CA GLU A 261 -12.70 10.99 -18.79
C GLU A 261 -13.70 9.84 -18.59
N CYS A 262 -13.63 9.15 -17.45
CA CYS A 262 -14.57 8.09 -17.12
C CYS A 262 -15.99 8.61 -16.84
N PHE A 263 -16.13 9.89 -16.49
CA PHE A 263 -17.42 10.54 -16.21
C PHE A 263 -17.83 11.40 -17.41
N LEU A 264 -18.86 10.94 -18.13
CA LEU A 264 -19.25 11.45 -19.44
C LEU A 264 -20.31 12.57 -19.37
N GLY A 265 -20.92 12.80 -18.21
CA GLY A 265 -21.83 13.92 -17.99
C GLY A 265 -22.72 13.75 -16.78
N ILE A 266 -23.25 14.86 -16.25
CA ILE A 266 -24.13 14.89 -15.08
C ILE A 266 -25.51 15.39 -15.51
N GLU A 267 -26.56 14.68 -15.09
CA GLU A 267 -27.96 15.11 -15.28
C GLU A 267 -28.48 15.83 -14.03
N SER A 268 -28.24 15.26 -12.86
CA SER A 268 -28.75 15.77 -11.59
C SER A 268 -27.88 15.37 -10.42
N ILE A 269 -27.87 16.19 -9.37
CA ILE A 269 -27.25 15.86 -8.09
C ILE A 269 -28.24 16.07 -6.95
N TRP A 270 -28.10 15.33 -5.86
CA TRP A 270 -28.94 15.51 -4.68
C TRP A 270 -28.24 15.13 -3.40
N ASN A 271 -28.69 15.70 -2.30
CA ASN A 271 -28.28 15.32 -0.95
C ASN A 271 -29.51 15.26 -0.05
N HIS A 272 -29.31 15.13 1.26
CA HIS A 272 -30.38 15.14 2.26
C HIS A 272 -31.20 16.44 2.34
N LYS A 273 -30.79 17.54 1.68
CA LYS A 273 -31.40 18.88 1.75
C LYS A 273 -32.01 19.40 0.46
N ASN A 274 -31.62 18.92 -0.71
CA ASN A 274 -32.23 19.40 -1.96
C ASN A 274 -31.93 18.46 -3.12
N TYR A 275 -32.49 18.84 -4.27
CA TYR A 275 -32.25 18.24 -5.57
C TYR A 275 -31.91 19.36 -6.57
N TRP A 276 -30.83 19.16 -7.32
CA TRP A 276 -30.33 20.10 -8.33
C TRP A 276 -30.28 19.41 -9.68
N VAL A 277 -30.73 20.11 -10.72
CA VAL A 277 -30.66 19.69 -12.11
C VAL A 277 -29.53 20.45 -12.79
N ASN A 278 -28.66 19.73 -13.49
CA ASN A 278 -27.60 20.36 -14.26
C ASN A 278 -28.19 20.95 -15.54
N MET A 279 -27.97 22.24 -15.78
CA MET A 279 -28.41 22.95 -16.99
C MET A 279 -27.25 23.26 -17.95
N GLN A 280 -26.03 22.83 -17.61
CA GLN A 280 -24.81 23.05 -18.39
C GLN A 280 -24.66 22.02 -19.53
N ASP A 281 -23.78 22.32 -20.49
CA ASP A 281 -23.46 21.42 -21.61
C ASP A 281 -22.41 20.36 -21.22
N CYS A 282 -22.79 19.09 -21.24
CA CYS A 282 -21.92 17.95 -20.90
C CYS A 282 -21.26 17.28 -22.12
N ARG A 283 -21.28 17.87 -23.33
CA ARG A 283 -20.72 17.23 -24.55
C ARG A 283 -19.24 16.83 -24.46
N LYS A 284 -18.47 17.48 -23.60
CA LYS A 284 -17.03 17.19 -23.37
C LYS A 284 -16.79 16.44 -22.06
N GLY A 285 -17.81 15.76 -21.52
CA GLY A 285 -17.74 15.16 -20.19
C GLY A 285 -17.91 16.20 -19.10
N CYS A 286 -17.28 15.94 -17.95
CA CYS A 286 -17.36 16.79 -16.76
C CYS A 286 -16.26 17.87 -16.66
N LYS A 287 -15.40 18.02 -17.67
CA LYS A 287 -14.18 18.87 -17.61
C LYS A 287 -14.47 20.36 -17.45
N ASP A 288 -15.51 20.86 -18.11
CA ASP A 288 -15.85 22.30 -18.18
C ASP A 288 -17.01 22.69 -17.23
N LEU A 289 -17.41 21.80 -16.31
CA LEU A 289 -18.56 22.04 -15.43
C LEU A 289 -18.21 22.92 -14.22
N SER A 290 -19.06 23.90 -13.93
CA SER A 290 -19.05 24.64 -12.68
C SER A 290 -19.78 23.86 -11.59
N PHE A 291 -19.14 23.73 -10.42
CA PHE A 291 -19.70 23.10 -9.22
C PHE A 291 -20.19 24.12 -8.18
N ASP A 292 -20.33 25.39 -8.56
CA ASP A 292 -21.02 26.38 -7.74
C ASP A 292 -22.53 26.20 -7.84
N LEU A 293 -23.11 25.53 -6.85
CA LEU A 293 -24.55 25.22 -6.81
C LEU A 293 -25.44 26.43 -6.54
N SER A 294 -24.86 27.61 -6.27
CA SER A 294 -25.61 28.86 -6.14
C SER A 294 -25.88 29.54 -7.48
N ASP A 295 -25.19 29.14 -8.55
CA ASP A 295 -25.39 29.69 -9.89
C ASP A 295 -26.62 29.11 -10.57
N SER A 296 -27.69 29.90 -10.62
CA SER A 296 -28.96 29.57 -11.27
C SER A 296 -28.87 29.30 -12.78
N PHE A 297 -27.81 29.76 -13.45
CA PHE A 297 -27.61 29.45 -14.88
C PHE A 297 -27.03 28.05 -15.08
N CYS A 298 -26.25 27.57 -14.12
CA CYS A 298 -25.61 26.26 -14.17
C CYS A 298 -26.47 25.17 -13.54
N TRP A 299 -27.15 25.48 -12.43
CA TRP A 299 -27.91 24.53 -11.63
C TRP A 299 -29.31 25.05 -11.34
N GLU A 300 -30.33 24.29 -11.75
CA GLU A 300 -31.71 24.56 -11.39
C GLU A 300 -32.04 23.83 -10.08
N ILE A 301 -32.48 24.58 -9.07
CA ILE A 301 -32.70 24.08 -7.71
C ILE A 301 -34.20 23.82 -7.50
N MET A 302 -34.55 22.64 -6.97
CA MET A 302 -35.95 22.31 -6.67
C MET A 302 -36.51 23.18 -5.53
N PHE A 303 -35.82 23.27 -4.39
CA PHE A 303 -36.18 24.20 -3.30
C PHE A 303 -35.31 25.45 -3.40
N SER A 304 -35.84 26.52 -3.96
CA SER A 304 -35.12 27.80 -4.05
C SER A 304 -34.90 28.37 -2.65
N GLU A 305 -33.63 28.58 -2.27
CA GLU A 305 -33.28 29.43 -1.14
C GLU A 305 -33.41 30.89 -1.60
N SER A 306 -34.39 31.64 -1.10
CA SER A 306 -34.47 33.08 -1.33
C SER A 306 -33.38 33.80 -0.51
N ASN A 307 -32.15 33.78 -0.99
CA ASN A 307 -31.05 34.60 -0.47
C ASN A 307 -30.95 35.89 -1.30
N GLU A 308 -31.73 36.91 -0.97
CA GLU A 308 -31.29 38.28 -1.29
C GLU A 308 -30.25 38.70 -0.25
N PRO A 309 -29.01 39.04 -0.65
CA PRO A 309 -28.03 39.59 0.28
C PRO A 309 -28.55 40.93 0.77
N SER A 310 -28.86 41.00 2.06
CA SER A 310 -29.36 42.19 2.74
C SER A 310 -28.34 43.33 2.60
N GLN A 311 -28.52 44.19 1.59
CA GLN A 311 -27.89 45.50 1.57
C GLN A 311 -28.65 46.38 2.56
N LEU A 312 -28.01 46.66 3.70
CA LEU A 312 -28.45 47.66 4.67
C LEU A 312 -28.73 49.01 3.96
N PRO A 313 -29.95 49.57 4.03
CA PRO A 313 -30.16 50.97 3.69
C PRO A 313 -29.85 51.84 4.91
N THR A 314 -29.10 52.90 4.67
CA THR A 314 -28.83 53.99 5.62
C THR A 314 -30.13 54.71 6.02
N GLU A 315 -30.19 55.14 7.28
CA GLU A 315 -31.31 55.79 7.97
C GLU A 315 -32.02 56.94 7.21
N SER A 316 -33.36 56.99 7.29
CA SER A 316 -34.13 58.18 7.71
C SER A 316 -35.61 57.83 7.97
N PRO A 317 -36.38 58.63 8.75
CA PRO A 317 -37.51 58.13 9.55
C PRO A 317 -38.93 58.43 9.03
N LYS A 318 -39.83 57.48 9.32
CA LYS A 318 -41.31 57.54 9.54
C LYS A 318 -42.24 57.99 8.40
N GLU A 319 -43.24 57.16 8.06
CA GLU A 319 -44.62 57.22 8.57
C GLU A 319 -45.45 56.01 8.11
N ASP A 320 -46.42 55.62 8.94
CA ASP A 320 -47.24 54.40 8.87
C ASP A 320 -48.19 54.33 7.66
N THR A 321 -48.22 53.17 6.98
CA THR A 321 -49.48 52.57 6.51
C THR A 321 -49.36 51.04 6.47
N ASP A 322 -50.35 50.43 7.09
CA ASP A 322 -50.69 49.01 7.20
C ASP A 322 -50.75 48.31 5.83
N ASP A 323 -49.89 47.30 5.62
CA ASP A 323 -50.12 46.21 4.66
C ASP A 323 -49.33 44.98 5.14
N MET A 324 -50.06 43.91 5.48
CA MET A 324 -49.50 42.61 5.85
C MET A 324 -48.70 42.01 4.69
N VAL A 325 -47.40 42.24 4.66
CA VAL A 325 -46.46 41.50 3.82
C VAL A 325 -45.78 40.45 4.69
N SER A 326 -46.07 39.19 4.40
CA SER A 326 -45.41 38.03 5.00
C SER A 326 -43.90 38.11 4.80
N ASP A 327 -43.18 38.11 5.92
CA ASP A 327 -41.72 38.16 6.04
C ASP A 327 -41.03 37.04 5.21
N PRO A 328 -40.04 37.34 4.33
CA PRO A 328 -39.38 36.37 3.46
C PRO A 328 -38.34 35.46 4.15
N SER A 329 -38.09 35.63 5.45
CA SER A 329 -37.20 34.74 6.22
C SER A 329 -37.75 33.32 6.42
N ASN A 330 -38.93 33.03 5.88
CA ASN A 330 -39.69 31.82 6.14
C ASN A 330 -39.39 30.66 5.18
N ALA A 331 -38.67 30.82 4.07
CA ALA A 331 -38.52 29.74 3.08
C ALA A 331 -37.75 28.51 3.62
N LEU A 332 -36.71 28.72 4.44
CA LEU A 332 -35.95 27.62 5.04
C LEU A 332 -36.69 26.98 6.24
N GLU A 333 -37.48 27.76 6.98
CA GLU A 333 -38.37 27.26 8.04
C GLU A 333 -39.64 26.57 7.48
N GLN A 334 -40.06 26.95 6.27
CA GLN A 334 -41.27 26.43 5.63
C GLN A 334 -41.04 25.06 5.01
N TRP A 335 -39.85 24.76 4.48
CA TRP A 335 -39.53 23.47 3.84
C TRP A 335 -38.55 22.59 4.64
N GLY A 336 -37.82 23.14 5.62
CA GLY A 336 -37.00 22.37 6.57
C GLY A 336 -37.75 21.21 7.24
N PRO A 337 -39.01 21.41 7.72
CA PRO A 337 -39.84 20.34 8.27
C PRO A 337 -40.31 19.31 7.23
N PHE A 338 -40.39 19.66 5.94
CA PHE A 338 -40.77 18.76 4.84
C PHE A 338 -39.65 17.82 4.42
N MET A 339 -38.40 18.16 4.76
CA MET A 339 -37.21 17.35 4.52
C MET A 339 -36.72 16.59 5.75
N GLU A 340 -37.36 16.81 6.90
CA GLU A 340 -37.28 15.97 8.11
C GLU A 340 -38.37 14.88 8.26
N PRO A 341 -38.94 14.24 7.22
CA PRO A 341 -39.73 13.04 7.46
C PRO A 341 -38.74 11.91 7.75
N HIS A 342 -38.76 11.47 9.01
CA HIS A 342 -38.06 10.33 9.59
C HIS A 342 -38.48 8.98 8.95
N SER A 343 -38.85 8.99 7.68
CA SER A 343 -39.76 8.00 7.13
C SER A 343 -39.08 6.76 6.54
N ILE A 344 -37.80 6.82 6.16
CA ILE A 344 -37.14 5.67 5.51
C ILE A 344 -35.67 5.53 5.90
N CYS A 345 -35.37 5.45 7.18
CA CYS A 345 -34.11 4.84 7.61
C CYS A 345 -34.23 4.49 9.08
N LEU A 346 -34.26 3.21 9.44
CA LEU A 346 -33.89 2.82 10.79
C LEU A 346 -32.41 3.15 10.94
N THR A 347 -32.05 3.82 12.04
CA THR A 347 -30.65 3.92 12.48
C THR A 347 -30.21 2.53 12.93
N SER A 348 -29.98 1.62 11.97
CA SER A 348 -29.31 0.36 12.25
C SER A 348 -27.86 0.72 12.54
N LEU A 349 -27.49 0.75 13.81
CA LEU A 349 -26.09 0.70 14.20
C LEU A 349 -25.54 -0.61 13.61
N LEU A 350 -24.67 -0.50 12.60
CA LEU A 350 -23.91 -1.62 12.08
C LEU A 350 -23.27 -2.35 13.29
N PRO A 351 -23.56 -3.64 13.51
CA PRO A 351 -22.93 -4.38 14.58
C PRO A 351 -21.41 -4.40 14.38
N THR A 352 -20.64 -4.31 15.46
CA THR A 352 -19.17 -4.31 15.36
C THR A 352 -18.63 -5.55 14.65
N ALA A 353 -19.28 -6.71 14.82
CA ALA A 353 -18.91 -7.93 14.11
C ALA A 353 -19.05 -7.82 12.57
N GLU A 354 -20.05 -7.08 12.08
CA GLU A 354 -20.25 -6.86 10.64
C GLU A 354 -19.29 -5.79 10.09
N TYR A 355 -18.95 -4.79 10.90
CA TYR A 355 -17.93 -3.81 10.54
C TYR A 355 -16.52 -4.45 10.46
N GLU A 356 -16.18 -5.31 11.43
CA GLU A 356 -14.89 -6.02 11.46
C GLU A 356 -14.77 -7.07 10.33
N ASN A 357 -15.89 -7.63 9.87
CA ASN A 357 -15.94 -8.57 8.76
C ASN A 357 -16.81 -8.04 7.60
N PRO A 358 -16.28 -7.11 6.80
CA PRO A 358 -17.07 -6.47 5.76
C PRO A 358 -17.40 -7.42 4.60
N PHE A 359 -16.60 -8.47 4.40
CA PHE A 359 -16.75 -9.33 3.23
C PHE A 359 -17.86 -10.37 3.43
N SER A 360 -19.05 -10.07 2.90
CA SER A 360 -20.24 -10.95 2.92
C SER A 360 -20.02 -12.39 2.45
N ARG A 361 -19.08 -12.60 1.50
CA ARG A 361 -18.69 -13.92 0.97
C ARG A 361 -17.40 -14.48 1.59
N GLY A 362 -16.92 -13.88 2.69
CA GLY A 362 -15.67 -14.22 3.37
C GLY A 362 -14.41 -13.67 2.71
N LYS A 363 -14.43 -13.43 1.39
CA LYS A 363 -13.35 -12.77 0.65
C LYS A 363 -13.87 -11.92 -0.49
N LYS A 364 -13.07 -10.93 -0.89
CA LYS A 364 -13.26 -10.13 -2.10
C LYS A 364 -12.11 -10.35 -3.06
N VAL A 365 -12.43 -10.52 -4.34
CA VAL A 365 -11.45 -10.75 -5.40
C VAL A 365 -11.62 -9.65 -6.43
N ILE A 366 -10.54 -8.96 -6.75
CA ILE A 366 -10.48 -7.89 -7.74
C ILE A 366 -9.45 -8.30 -8.79
N LEU A 367 -9.83 -8.17 -10.06
CA LEU A 367 -8.99 -8.50 -11.20
C LEU A 367 -8.52 -7.20 -11.84
N TYR A 368 -7.21 -7.06 -11.96
CA TYR A 368 -6.51 -5.94 -12.59
C TYR A 368 -5.81 -6.42 -13.88
N ASP A 369 -5.22 -5.48 -14.62
CA ASP A 369 -4.29 -5.84 -15.68
C ASP A 369 -3.07 -6.54 -15.08
N LYS A 370 -2.74 -7.71 -15.61
CA LYS A 370 -1.65 -8.60 -15.16
C LYS A 370 -1.61 -8.87 -13.65
N ALA A 371 -2.71 -8.65 -12.92
CA ALA A 371 -2.73 -8.81 -11.46
C ALA A 371 -4.09 -9.25 -10.90
N LYS A 372 -4.04 -9.95 -9.77
CA LYS A 372 -5.21 -10.40 -8.99
C LYS A 372 -5.02 -10.02 -7.53
N LEU A 373 -5.96 -9.26 -6.99
CA LEU A 373 -5.98 -8.87 -5.58
C LEU A 373 -7.10 -9.58 -4.84
N GLU A 374 -6.73 -10.36 -3.82
CA GLU A 374 -7.66 -11.00 -2.90
C GLU A 374 -7.60 -10.32 -1.53
N LYS A 375 -8.75 -10.04 -0.93
CA LYS A 375 -8.89 -9.41 0.38
C LYS A 375 -9.76 -10.25 1.31
N TRP A 376 -9.38 -10.32 2.57
CA TRP A 376 -10.06 -11.01 3.66
C TRP A 376 -10.20 -10.10 4.87
N ALA A 377 -11.20 -10.36 5.70
CA ALA A 377 -11.36 -9.64 6.95
C ALA A 377 -10.25 -10.00 7.94
N ALA A 378 -9.95 -9.10 8.87
CA ALA A 378 -9.04 -9.40 9.96
C ALA A 378 -9.56 -10.62 10.73
N TYR A 379 -8.68 -11.57 11.06
CA TYR A 379 -9.01 -12.83 11.75
C TYR A 379 -9.92 -13.80 10.98
N ALA A 380 -10.22 -13.55 9.69
CA ALA A 380 -10.97 -14.50 8.88
C ALA A 380 -10.17 -15.78 8.61
N ASN A 381 -8.87 -15.63 8.35
CA ASN A 381 -7.94 -16.73 8.17
C ASN A 381 -7.15 -17.00 9.47
N ALA A 382 -6.91 -18.26 9.78
CA ALA A 382 -6.19 -18.67 11.00
C ALA A 382 -4.70 -18.27 10.96
N ASP A 383 -4.14 -18.09 9.77
CA ASP A 383 -2.77 -17.65 9.53
C ASP A 383 -2.59 -16.11 9.62
N GLY A 384 -3.68 -15.36 9.79
CA GLY A 384 -3.68 -13.90 9.83
C GLY A 384 -3.59 -13.22 8.47
N LEU A 385 -3.72 -13.95 7.36
CA LEU A 385 -3.70 -13.40 6.00
C LEU A 385 -4.89 -12.47 5.77
N VAL A 386 -4.63 -11.23 5.34
CA VAL A 386 -5.66 -10.22 5.06
C VAL A 386 -5.70 -9.78 3.60
N GLU A 387 -4.56 -9.77 2.91
CA GLU A 387 -4.50 -9.40 1.50
C GLU A 387 -3.47 -10.26 0.77
N ARG A 388 -3.77 -10.61 -0.49
CA ARG A 388 -2.85 -11.32 -1.40
C ARG A 388 -2.91 -10.68 -2.77
N LEU A 389 -1.77 -10.26 -3.27
CA LEU A 389 -1.58 -9.77 -4.63
C LEU A 389 -0.78 -10.80 -5.41
N THR A 390 -1.36 -11.33 -6.47
CA THR A 390 -0.68 -12.19 -7.45
C THR A 390 -0.45 -11.38 -8.72
N VAL A 391 0.80 -11.26 -9.13
CA VAL A 391 1.23 -10.62 -10.38
C VAL A 391 1.50 -11.71 -11.42
N TYR A 392 1.01 -11.50 -12.63
CA TYR A 392 1.10 -12.43 -13.75
C TYR A 392 1.98 -11.85 -14.86
N ALA A 393 2.53 -12.71 -15.72
CA ALA A 393 3.30 -12.29 -16.89
C ALA A 393 2.39 -11.70 -17.99
N ASP A 394 1.18 -12.23 -18.09
CA ASP A 394 0.23 -11.99 -19.18
C ASP A 394 -1.11 -11.43 -18.67
N SER A 395 -1.78 -10.65 -19.51
CA SER A 395 -3.11 -10.08 -19.18
C SER A 395 -4.21 -11.15 -19.08
N ASP A 396 -3.99 -12.32 -19.68
CA ASP A 396 -4.83 -13.52 -19.53
C ASP A 396 -4.63 -14.22 -18.16
N ARG A 397 -3.61 -13.83 -17.38
CA ARG A 397 -3.30 -14.31 -16.02
C ARG A 397 -3.06 -15.82 -15.97
N THR A 398 -2.23 -16.33 -16.89
CA THR A 398 -1.90 -17.76 -16.98
C THR A 398 -0.65 -18.14 -16.19
N GLU A 399 0.36 -17.26 -16.14
CA GLU A 399 1.64 -17.53 -15.45
C GLU A 399 1.87 -16.55 -14.29
N GLU A 400 2.00 -17.08 -13.07
CA GLU A 400 2.28 -16.28 -11.86
C GLU A 400 3.77 -15.94 -11.77
N LEU A 401 4.11 -14.66 -11.64
CA LEU A 401 5.47 -14.16 -11.48
C LEU A 401 5.83 -13.93 -10.01
N GLU A 402 4.96 -13.22 -9.30
CA GLU A 402 5.20 -12.77 -7.93
C GLU A 402 3.90 -12.86 -7.13
N VAL A 403 4.00 -13.31 -5.88
CA VAL A 403 2.89 -13.29 -4.92
C VAL A 403 3.32 -12.51 -3.69
N LYS A 404 2.59 -11.44 -3.38
CA LYS A 404 2.73 -10.68 -2.13
C LYS A 404 1.56 -10.97 -1.22
N GLU A 405 1.85 -11.32 0.02
CA GLU A 405 0.87 -11.64 1.05
C GLU A 405 1.05 -10.68 2.22
N TRP A 406 -0.03 -10.09 2.72
CA TRP A 406 -0.02 -9.25 3.90
C TRP A 406 -0.76 -9.91 5.04
N PHE A 407 -0.13 -9.88 6.21
CA PHE A 407 -0.65 -10.48 7.43
C PHE A 407 -0.94 -9.40 8.48
N LYS A 408 -1.97 -9.63 9.29
CA LYS A 408 -2.26 -8.81 10.46
C LYS A 408 -2.37 -9.69 11.70
N HIS A 409 -1.96 -9.10 12.82
CA HIS A 409 -2.14 -9.64 14.15
C HIS A 409 -1.37 -10.92 14.48
N ARG A 410 -0.45 -11.40 13.64
CA ARG A 410 0.42 -12.50 14.02
C ARG A 410 1.34 -12.13 15.20
N GLU A 411 1.49 -13.03 16.16
CA GLU A 411 2.33 -12.83 17.35
C GLU A 411 3.83 -12.78 17.02
N ASP A 412 4.24 -13.49 15.96
CA ASP A 412 5.60 -13.45 15.40
C ASP A 412 5.90 -12.14 14.64
N LEU A 413 4.94 -11.21 14.55
CA LEU A 413 5.11 -9.90 13.90
C LEU A 413 5.43 -9.97 12.40
N LEU A 414 5.24 -11.12 11.75
CA LEU A 414 5.27 -11.22 10.28
C LEU A 414 4.10 -10.40 9.73
N TYR A 415 4.40 -9.44 8.86
CA TYR A 415 3.36 -8.58 8.28
C TYR A 415 3.29 -8.67 6.75
N MET A 416 4.35 -9.15 6.10
CA MET A 416 4.37 -9.26 4.64
C MET A 416 5.29 -10.41 4.20
N ARG A 417 4.89 -11.16 3.18
CA ARG A 417 5.67 -12.23 2.52
C ARG A 417 5.66 -12.00 1.02
N GLU A 418 6.83 -12.00 0.40
CA GLU A 418 6.99 -11.95 -1.06
C GLU A 418 7.49 -13.31 -1.55
N VAL A 419 6.86 -13.85 -2.58
CA VAL A 419 7.26 -15.11 -3.20
C VAL A 419 7.48 -14.87 -4.68
N ASN A 420 8.72 -14.97 -5.11
CA ASN A 420 9.06 -14.98 -6.52
C ASN A 420 8.85 -16.40 -7.07
N LYS A 421 7.87 -16.57 -7.97
CA LYS A 421 7.48 -17.90 -8.48
C LYS A 421 8.48 -18.48 -9.48
N GLN A 422 9.30 -17.67 -10.12
CA GLN A 422 10.35 -18.15 -11.05
C GLN A 422 11.54 -18.76 -10.29
N THR A 423 11.97 -18.09 -9.21
CA THR A 423 13.13 -18.52 -8.40
C THR A 423 12.75 -19.35 -7.17
N GLN A 424 11.46 -19.37 -6.81
CA GLN A 424 10.96 -19.91 -5.53
C GLN A 424 11.58 -19.24 -4.30
N LEU A 425 12.13 -18.03 -4.46
CA LEU A 425 12.66 -17.25 -3.35
C LEU A 425 11.50 -16.63 -2.56
N ILE A 426 11.44 -16.94 -1.27
CA ILE A 426 10.51 -16.38 -0.30
C ILE A 426 11.25 -15.32 0.49
N THR A 427 10.65 -14.15 0.69
CA THR A 427 11.14 -13.10 1.58
C THR A 427 10.06 -12.71 2.58
N ASP A 428 10.34 -12.98 3.84
CA ASP A 428 9.48 -12.65 4.97
C ASP A 428 9.90 -11.34 5.62
N HIS A 429 8.95 -10.45 5.86
CA HIS A 429 9.18 -9.15 6.47
C HIS A 429 8.46 -9.02 7.83
N PHE A 430 9.23 -8.60 8.83
CA PHE A 430 8.80 -8.53 10.22
C PHE A 430 8.76 -7.09 10.73
N ARG A 431 7.80 -6.81 11.62
CA ARG A 431 7.74 -5.51 12.30
C ARG A 431 8.82 -5.41 13.38
N PRO A 432 9.24 -4.18 13.75
CA PRO A 432 10.15 -4.00 14.88
C PRO A 432 9.58 -4.64 16.16
N GLY A 433 10.44 -5.34 16.91
CA GLY A 433 10.06 -6.03 18.16
C GLY A 433 10.03 -7.55 18.09
N HIS A 434 10.35 -8.15 16.93
CA HIS A 434 10.52 -9.60 16.80
C HIS A 434 11.50 -10.13 17.87
N PRO A 435 11.25 -11.28 18.53
CA PRO A 435 12.16 -11.81 19.57
C PRO A 435 13.61 -11.97 19.11
N LEU A 436 13.79 -12.36 17.85
CA LEU A 436 15.09 -12.50 17.17
C LEU A 436 15.58 -11.22 16.46
N LEU A 437 14.88 -10.09 16.65
CA LEU A 437 15.20 -8.77 16.06
C LEU A 437 15.26 -8.76 14.52
N LEU A 438 14.57 -9.71 13.89
CA LEU A 438 14.47 -9.85 12.45
C LEU A 438 13.72 -8.68 11.83
N LYS A 439 14.23 -8.23 10.69
CA LYS A 439 13.60 -7.27 9.79
C LYS A 439 13.13 -7.98 8.52
N ALA A 440 13.99 -8.81 7.93
CA ALA A 440 13.63 -9.64 6.79
C ALA A 440 14.38 -10.98 6.80
N HIS A 441 13.78 -12.02 6.24
CA HIS A 441 14.42 -13.31 6.02
C HIS A 441 14.09 -13.82 4.62
N SER A 442 15.09 -13.92 3.75
CA SER A 442 14.98 -14.46 2.39
C SER A 442 15.56 -15.87 2.32
N TYR A 443 14.80 -16.82 1.78
CA TYR A 443 15.17 -18.23 1.71
C TYR A 443 14.38 -18.99 0.63
N THR A 444 14.89 -20.14 0.18
CA THR A 444 14.15 -21.09 -0.69
C THR A 444 13.61 -22.29 0.09
N SER A 445 14.28 -22.64 1.19
CA SER A 445 13.87 -23.65 2.17
C SER A 445 14.25 -23.16 3.57
N LEU A 446 13.62 -23.68 4.63
CA LEU A 446 14.05 -23.43 6.01
C LEU A 446 15.12 -24.44 6.47
N GLU A 447 15.51 -25.37 5.61
CA GLU A 447 16.61 -26.30 5.87
C GLU A 447 17.95 -25.55 5.95
N PRO A 448 18.83 -25.89 6.91
CA PRO A 448 20.16 -25.30 7.01
C PRO A 448 20.98 -25.43 5.73
N GLU A 449 21.93 -24.51 5.53
CA GLU A 449 22.90 -24.56 4.43
C GLU A 449 22.29 -24.40 3.01
N THR A 450 20.99 -24.08 2.90
CA THR A 450 20.29 -23.90 1.61
C THR A 450 20.33 -22.49 1.03
N GLY A 451 21.03 -21.56 1.69
CA GLY A 451 21.13 -20.17 1.27
C GLY A 451 20.06 -19.30 1.94
N HIS A 452 20.46 -18.57 2.97
CA HIS A 452 19.59 -17.66 3.72
C HIS A 452 20.20 -16.27 3.77
N THR A 453 19.35 -15.26 3.56
CA THR A 453 19.69 -13.87 3.85
C THR A 453 18.82 -13.40 4.98
N VAL A 454 19.43 -12.98 6.08
CA VAL A 454 18.73 -12.47 7.26
C VAL A 454 19.12 -11.02 7.47
N GLU A 455 18.12 -10.14 7.53
CA GLU A 455 18.28 -8.73 7.88
C GLU A 455 17.74 -8.47 9.28
N PHE A 456 18.45 -7.65 10.04
CA PHE A 456 18.13 -7.31 11.42
C PHE A 456 17.86 -5.82 11.59
N TYR A 457 17.05 -5.48 12.60
CA TYR A 457 16.99 -4.11 13.10
C TYR A 457 18.26 -3.78 13.90
N HIS A 458 19.31 -3.34 13.20
CA HIS A 458 20.66 -3.15 13.76
C HIS A 458 20.72 -2.25 15.01
N THR A 459 19.84 -1.26 15.13
CA THR A 459 19.76 -0.37 16.32
C THR A 459 19.32 -1.09 17.58
N ALA A 460 18.65 -2.24 17.46
CA ALA A 460 18.23 -3.06 18.59
C ALA A 460 19.29 -4.09 19.00
N ARG A 461 20.34 -4.28 18.20
CA ARG A 461 21.44 -5.22 18.47
C ARG A 461 22.65 -4.48 19.03
N VAL A 462 23.36 -5.13 19.96
CA VAL A 462 24.58 -4.57 20.57
C VAL A 462 25.78 -4.70 19.64
N ASP A 463 25.78 -5.70 18.75
CA ASP A 463 26.87 -5.97 17.81
C ASP A 463 26.83 -5.11 16.52
N GLY A 464 25.74 -4.37 16.30
CA GLY A 464 25.53 -3.56 15.10
C GLY A 464 25.33 -4.38 13.81
N LEU A 465 25.10 -5.69 13.90
CA LEU A 465 24.83 -6.55 12.74
C LEU A 465 23.48 -6.15 12.12
N TRP A 466 23.48 -5.88 10.82
CA TRP A 466 22.25 -5.51 10.11
C TRP A 466 21.87 -6.50 9.02
N LYS A 467 22.83 -7.26 8.48
CA LYS A 467 22.58 -8.27 7.46
C LYS A 467 23.58 -9.42 7.59
N ARG A 468 23.08 -10.65 7.46
CA ARG A 468 23.87 -11.87 7.35
C ARG A 468 23.39 -12.65 6.14
N PHE A 469 24.32 -13.14 5.33
CA PHE A 469 24.09 -14.11 4.28
C PHE A 469 24.84 -15.38 4.63
N GLU A 470 24.19 -16.54 4.54
CA GLU A 470 24.80 -17.84 4.79
C GLU A 470 24.36 -18.85 3.75
N ASN A 471 25.30 -19.59 3.19
CA ASN A 471 25.05 -20.78 2.38
C ASN A 471 25.94 -21.94 2.87
N ALA A 472 26.00 -23.03 2.10
CA ALA A 472 26.81 -24.19 2.46
C ALA A 472 28.32 -23.89 2.60
N THR A 473 28.84 -22.93 1.82
CA THR A 473 30.28 -22.69 1.63
C THR A 473 30.79 -21.38 2.22
N GLU A 474 29.92 -20.41 2.48
CA GLU A 474 30.30 -19.08 2.93
C GLU A 474 29.25 -18.46 3.85
N MET A 475 29.73 -17.57 4.72
CA MET A 475 28.91 -16.71 5.55
C MET A 475 29.45 -15.29 5.47
N THR A 476 28.60 -14.32 5.15
CA THR A 476 28.96 -12.90 5.07
C THR A 476 28.08 -12.08 6.00
N GLU A 477 28.70 -11.28 6.85
CA GLU A 477 28.07 -10.43 7.85
C GLU A 477 28.36 -8.96 7.55
N TYR A 478 27.34 -8.12 7.64
CA TYR A 478 27.42 -6.69 7.43
C TYR A 478 27.00 -5.94 8.69
N PHE A 479 27.82 -4.96 9.08
CA PHE A 479 27.67 -4.21 10.32
C PHE A 479 27.47 -2.71 10.03
N MET A 480 26.74 -2.03 10.89
CA MET A 480 26.52 -0.58 10.82
C MET A 480 26.76 0.09 12.17
N GLY A 481 27.51 1.19 12.16
CA GLY A 481 27.66 2.07 13.33
C GLY A 481 28.51 1.50 14.47
N ARG A 482 29.40 0.53 14.19
CA ARG A 482 30.31 -0.02 15.20
C ARG A 482 31.46 0.94 15.53
N GLU A 483 31.86 0.97 16.80
CA GLU A 483 32.96 1.81 17.30
C GLU A 483 34.35 1.37 16.79
N ASP A 484 34.51 0.07 16.47
CA ASP A 484 35.75 -0.48 15.90
C ASP A 484 35.80 -0.36 14.36
N PHE A 485 34.84 0.34 13.75
CA PHE A 485 34.75 0.58 12.31
C PHE A 485 34.61 -0.68 11.44
N LEU A 486 34.38 -1.86 12.02
CA LEU A 486 34.09 -3.07 11.26
C LEU A 486 32.75 -2.89 10.53
N HIS A 487 32.75 -3.10 9.21
CA HIS A 487 31.54 -2.97 8.39
C HIS A 487 31.18 -4.24 7.64
N MET A 488 32.16 -5.12 7.37
CA MET A 488 31.91 -6.39 6.70
C MET A 488 32.85 -7.46 7.22
N ARG A 489 32.32 -8.68 7.40
CA ARG A 489 33.07 -9.89 7.68
C ARG A 489 32.63 -10.96 6.71
N HIS A 490 33.58 -11.65 6.10
CA HIS A 490 33.32 -12.72 5.16
C HIS A 490 34.08 -13.98 5.60
N ILE A 491 33.39 -15.09 5.68
CA ILE A 491 33.89 -16.38 6.15
C ILE A 491 33.72 -17.40 5.03
N GLU A 492 34.80 -18.10 4.72
CA GLU A 492 34.79 -19.25 3.82
C GLU A 492 34.85 -20.53 4.66
N LEU A 493 33.88 -21.42 4.43
CA LEU A 493 33.70 -22.70 5.10
C LEU A 493 34.04 -23.83 4.13
N GLY A 494 34.76 -24.83 4.62
CA GLY A 494 35.14 -26.00 3.84
C GLY A 494 34.13 -27.14 3.99
N GLU A 495 34.34 -28.18 3.18
CA GLU A 495 33.51 -29.38 3.22
C GLU A 495 33.73 -30.17 4.53
N ARG A 496 32.67 -30.85 5.00
CA ARG A 496 32.76 -31.74 6.16
C ARG A 496 33.61 -32.97 5.84
N ASP A 497 34.35 -33.47 6.83
CA ASP A 497 35.12 -34.70 6.69
C ASP A 497 34.20 -35.93 6.56
N GLN A 498 34.17 -36.56 5.37
CA GLN A 498 33.35 -37.74 5.04
C GLN A 498 33.64 -38.98 5.92
N ASN A 499 34.78 -39.01 6.62
CA ASN A 499 35.13 -40.09 7.53
C ASN A 499 34.32 -40.06 8.84
N VAL A 500 33.79 -38.90 9.22
CA VAL A 500 32.99 -38.69 10.45
C VAL A 500 31.50 -39.01 10.21
N GLU A 501 31.00 -38.80 8.98
CA GLU A 501 29.63 -39.19 8.58
C GLU A 501 29.37 -40.70 8.71
N LYS A 502 30.38 -41.53 8.44
CA LYS A 502 30.31 -42.99 8.60
C LYS A 502 30.17 -43.46 10.06
N ALA A 503 30.44 -42.59 11.03
CA ALA A 503 30.35 -42.89 12.46
C ALA A 503 28.97 -42.57 13.07
N GLY A 504 27.99 -42.12 12.26
CA GLY A 504 26.62 -41.85 12.74
C GLY A 504 26.51 -40.63 13.67
N ILE A 505 27.45 -39.69 13.58
CA ILE A 505 27.51 -38.47 14.39
C ILE A 505 26.62 -37.41 13.73
N THR A 506 25.72 -36.79 14.50
CA THR A 506 24.81 -35.71 14.05
C THR A 506 25.59 -34.49 13.54
N ALA A 507 24.98 -33.69 12.65
CA ALA A 507 25.61 -32.50 12.05
C ALA A 507 26.16 -31.50 13.09
N ASP A 508 25.54 -31.39 14.27
CA ASP A 508 26.00 -30.58 15.40
C ASP A 508 27.39 -30.96 15.94
N ALA A 509 27.80 -32.22 15.76
CA ALA A 509 29.07 -32.73 16.26
C ALA A 509 30.16 -32.82 15.17
N ASN A 510 29.85 -32.44 13.92
CA ASN A 510 30.82 -32.31 12.83
C ASN A 510 30.74 -30.89 12.19
N PRO A 511 31.27 -29.87 12.87
CA PRO A 511 31.20 -28.49 12.38
C PRO A 511 32.08 -28.30 11.14
N ARG A 512 31.58 -27.53 10.16
CA ARG A 512 32.30 -27.23 8.91
C ARG A 512 33.68 -26.61 9.21
N PRO A 513 34.78 -27.07 8.60
CA PRO A 513 36.09 -26.46 8.84
C PRO A 513 36.10 -25.01 8.34
N ILE A 514 36.58 -24.07 9.16
CA ILE A 514 36.74 -22.67 8.74
C ILE A 514 38.01 -22.59 7.88
N VAL A 515 37.86 -22.23 6.61
CA VAL A 515 38.97 -22.08 5.64
C VAL A 515 39.63 -20.72 5.81
N GLN A 516 38.80 -19.67 5.75
CA GLN A 516 39.27 -18.29 5.74
C GLN A 516 38.29 -17.37 6.47
N ILE A 517 38.81 -16.34 7.14
CA ILE A 517 38.03 -15.23 7.70
C ILE A 517 38.64 -13.93 7.17
N LYS A 518 37.83 -13.09 6.53
CA LYS A 518 38.19 -11.76 6.02
C LYS A 518 37.34 -10.72 6.75
N GLU A 519 37.95 -9.66 7.25
CA GLU A 519 37.26 -8.53 7.89
C GLU A 519 37.69 -7.23 7.24
N TYR A 520 36.73 -6.34 7.06
CA TYR A 520 36.90 -5.06 6.40
C TYR A 520 36.43 -3.92 7.30
N PHE A 521 37.25 -2.90 7.41
CA PHE A 521 37.07 -1.78 8.32
C PHE A 521 36.94 -0.47 7.54
N HIS A 522 36.16 0.46 8.07
CA HIS A 522 36.11 1.82 7.59
C HIS A 522 37.30 2.64 8.12
N ARG A 523 37.71 3.66 7.36
CA ARG A 523 38.82 4.54 7.72
C ARG A 523 38.55 5.28 9.03
N ASN A 524 39.43 5.11 10.00
CA ASN A 524 39.47 5.92 11.21
C ASN A 524 40.45 7.10 11.06
N THR A 525 39.91 8.31 10.88
CA THR A 525 40.70 9.53 10.69
C THR A 525 41.56 9.94 11.90
N GLU A 526 41.36 9.36 13.08
CA GLU A 526 42.16 9.63 14.27
C GLU A 526 43.54 8.93 14.24
N LYS A 527 43.68 7.88 13.42
CA LYS A 527 44.93 7.14 13.23
C LYS A 527 45.56 7.48 11.88
N PRO A 528 46.90 7.47 11.75
CA PRO A 528 47.54 7.60 10.44
C PRO A 528 47.21 6.36 9.58
N ALA A 529 47.15 6.50 8.25
CA ALA A 529 46.59 5.45 7.39
C ALA A 529 47.44 4.17 7.39
N ASP A 530 48.75 4.32 7.60
CA ASP A 530 49.72 3.24 7.73
C ASP A 530 49.62 2.43 9.03
N GLU A 531 48.91 2.95 10.04
CA GLU A 531 48.62 2.25 11.31
C GLU A 531 47.14 1.85 11.44
N ASP A 532 46.31 2.15 10.42
CA ASP A 532 44.87 1.86 10.40
C ASP A 532 44.57 0.70 9.45
N VAL A 533 44.09 -0.42 10.01
CA VAL A 533 43.86 -1.65 9.23
C VAL A 533 42.57 -1.49 8.43
N GLU A 534 42.67 -1.66 7.11
CA GLU A 534 41.53 -1.68 6.19
C GLU A 534 40.96 -3.09 6.04
N GLU A 535 41.85 -4.06 5.88
CA GLU A 535 41.50 -5.46 5.62
C GLU A 535 42.37 -6.38 6.47
N ARG A 536 41.71 -7.33 7.14
CA ARG A 536 42.33 -8.36 7.96
C ARG A 536 41.90 -9.74 7.46
N ILE A 537 42.87 -10.57 7.09
CA ILE A 537 42.63 -11.90 6.53
C ILE A 537 43.33 -12.96 7.39
N PHE A 538 42.56 -13.95 7.84
CA PHE A 538 43.05 -15.16 8.49
C PHE A 538 42.80 -16.37 7.60
N MET A 539 43.84 -16.90 6.97
CA MET A 539 43.78 -18.19 6.27
C MET A 539 44.05 -19.29 7.30
N VAL A 540 42.98 -19.90 7.81
CA VAL A 540 43.03 -20.79 8.98
C VAL A 540 43.73 -22.10 8.67
N ILE A 541 43.54 -22.65 7.47
CA ILE A 541 44.13 -23.92 7.05
C ILE A 541 45.63 -23.77 6.78
N ASP A 542 46.00 -22.71 6.05
CA ASP A 542 47.38 -22.42 5.65
C ASP A 542 48.20 -21.79 6.78
N ASP A 543 47.54 -21.36 7.86
CA ASP A 543 48.16 -20.70 9.00
C ASP A 543 48.86 -19.39 8.62
N VAL A 544 48.20 -18.61 7.75
CA VAL A 544 48.67 -17.33 7.23
C VAL A 544 47.76 -16.20 7.71
N ILE A 545 48.36 -15.10 8.16
CA ILE A 545 47.65 -13.88 8.58
C ILE A 545 48.13 -12.72 7.72
N GLN A 546 47.22 -12.04 7.03
CA GLN A 546 47.50 -10.87 6.22
C GLN A 546 46.76 -9.65 6.78
N LEU A 547 47.47 -8.54 6.87
CA LEU A 547 46.95 -7.22 7.18
C LEU A 547 47.24 -6.28 6.02
N THR A 548 46.21 -5.61 5.51
CA THR A 548 46.31 -4.50 4.59
C THR A 548 45.84 -3.23 5.31
N TYR A 549 46.66 -2.19 5.29
CA TYR A 549 46.35 -0.91 5.93
C TYR A 549 45.72 0.06 4.92
N HIS A 550 45.00 1.06 5.40
CA HIS A 550 44.41 2.06 4.53
C HIS A 550 45.46 2.82 3.71
N LEU A 551 45.11 3.16 2.47
CA LEU A 551 45.97 3.94 1.60
C LEU A 551 46.03 5.41 2.05
N GLU A 552 47.24 5.94 2.25
CA GLU A 552 47.47 7.35 2.54
C GLU A 552 47.25 8.21 1.27
N LEU A 553 46.82 9.46 1.42
CA LEU A 553 46.31 10.29 0.30
C LEU A 553 47.33 10.54 -0.83
N HIS A 554 48.62 10.34 -0.57
CA HIS A 554 49.72 10.60 -1.50
C HIS A 554 50.48 9.31 -1.91
N ASP A 555 50.05 8.15 -1.43
CA ASP A 555 50.67 6.86 -1.75
C ASP A 555 49.92 6.14 -2.87
N THR A 556 50.64 5.36 -3.67
CA THR A 556 50.07 4.56 -4.76
C THR A 556 49.74 3.12 -4.37
N ILE A 557 50.32 2.62 -3.28
CA ILE A 557 50.16 1.24 -2.83
C ILE A 557 50.01 1.23 -1.30
N ALA A 558 49.08 0.44 -0.78
CA ALA A 558 48.87 0.28 0.65
C ALA A 558 49.99 -0.54 1.31
N SER A 559 50.29 -0.22 2.57
CA SER A 559 51.18 -1.05 3.39
C SER A 559 50.54 -2.41 3.67
N LYS A 560 51.34 -3.49 3.59
CA LYS A 560 50.91 -4.87 3.85
C LYS A 560 51.88 -5.62 4.74
N VAL A 561 51.33 -6.36 5.70
CA VAL A 561 52.08 -7.25 6.58
C VAL A 561 51.50 -8.65 6.48
N VAL A 562 52.35 -9.63 6.17
CA VAL A 562 51.96 -11.04 6.04
C VAL A 562 52.80 -11.89 6.99
N PHE A 563 52.13 -12.65 7.84
CA PHE A 563 52.72 -13.66 8.72
C PHE A 563 52.43 -15.05 8.13
N CYS A 564 53.49 -15.80 7.84
CA CYS A 564 53.39 -17.16 7.29
C CYS A 564 53.96 -18.18 8.27
N ARG A 565 53.48 -19.42 8.19
CA ARG A 565 54.04 -20.55 8.92
C ARG A 565 55.43 -20.94 8.39
N VAL A 566 56.30 -21.39 9.30
CA VAL A 566 57.60 -21.98 8.96
C VAL A 566 57.41 -23.36 8.32
N ILE A 567 57.89 -23.54 7.09
CA ILE A 567 57.86 -24.83 6.41
C ILE A 567 58.81 -25.81 7.13
N GLY A 568 58.32 -27.00 7.51
CA GLY A 568 59.15 -28.11 8.04
C GLY A 568 59.11 -28.39 9.55
N ARG A 569 58.23 -27.75 10.34
CA ARG A 569 58.00 -28.08 11.77
C ARG A 569 56.58 -28.60 12.05
N GLU A 570 56.45 -29.54 12.99
CA GLU A 570 55.17 -30.08 13.47
C GLU A 570 54.27 -28.98 14.08
N LYS A 571 52.94 -29.11 13.96
CA LYS A 571 51.97 -28.22 14.61
C LYS A 571 52.07 -28.42 16.14
N ARG A 572 52.70 -27.49 16.85
CA ARG A 572 52.54 -27.34 18.31
C ARG A 572 51.83 -26.02 18.54
N GLU A 573 50.67 -26.04 19.20
CA GLU A 573 49.87 -24.84 19.46
C GLU A 573 50.60 -23.79 20.33
N ASP A 574 51.61 -24.23 21.10
CA ASP A 574 52.31 -23.40 22.10
C ASP A 574 53.66 -22.81 21.66
N GLU A 575 54.16 -23.10 20.44
CA GLU A 575 55.47 -22.60 19.97
C GLU A 575 55.34 -21.62 18.80
N ILE A 576 55.53 -20.32 19.07
CA ILE A 576 55.53 -19.25 18.05
C ILE A 576 56.97 -18.91 17.63
N TYR A 577 57.33 -19.23 16.38
CA TYR A 577 58.63 -18.85 15.80
C TYR A 577 58.47 -17.73 14.77
N LEU A 578 58.75 -16.50 15.19
CA LEU A 578 58.88 -15.36 14.28
C LEU A 578 60.31 -15.33 13.71
N SER A 579 60.46 -15.63 12.43
CA SER A 579 61.73 -15.47 11.70
C SER A 579 61.57 -14.39 10.63
N ARG A 580 62.70 -13.80 10.19
CA ARG A 580 62.69 -12.80 9.10
C ARG A 580 62.25 -13.40 7.75
N GLU A 581 62.29 -14.73 7.62
CA GLU A 581 61.86 -15.48 6.44
C GLU A 581 60.34 -15.76 6.45
N ASN A 582 59.71 -15.70 7.63
CA ASN A 582 58.29 -16.03 7.85
C ASN A 582 57.38 -14.80 7.98
N THR A 583 57.94 -13.60 7.82
CA THR A 583 57.19 -12.34 7.84
C THR A 583 57.54 -11.56 6.58
N VAL A 584 56.66 -11.59 5.60
CA VAL A 584 56.80 -10.80 4.37
C VAL A 584 56.15 -9.45 4.60
N LYS A 585 56.91 -8.39 4.44
CA LYS A 585 56.42 -7.02 4.56
C LYS A 585 56.56 -6.29 3.24
N TYR A 586 55.52 -5.55 2.91
CA TYR A 586 55.55 -4.61 1.81
C TYR A 586 55.16 -3.24 2.36
N GLU A 587 56.15 -2.37 2.53
CA GLU A 587 56.01 -1.00 3.03
C GLU A 587 56.60 -0.06 1.98
N PRO A 588 55.78 0.80 1.33
CA PRO A 588 56.29 1.85 0.45
C PRO A 588 57.18 2.86 1.20
N TRP A 589 56.88 3.12 2.48
CA TRP A 589 57.63 4.03 3.35
C TRP A 589 57.83 3.42 4.75
N SER A 590 59.09 3.31 5.19
CA SER A 590 59.41 2.59 6.42
C SER A 590 59.15 3.43 7.68
N SER A 591 58.05 3.18 8.38
CA SER A 591 57.87 3.65 9.76
C SER A 591 58.87 2.94 10.69
N GLU A 592 59.55 3.67 11.59
CA GLU A 592 60.48 3.08 12.58
C GLU A 592 59.81 2.04 13.49
N LYS A 593 58.49 2.10 13.63
CA LYS A 593 57.71 1.22 14.50
C LYS A 593 57.61 -0.22 13.97
N HIS A 594 57.59 -0.42 12.65
CA HIS A 594 57.50 -1.76 12.03
C HIS A 594 58.86 -2.43 11.82
N LYS A 595 59.98 -1.72 12.02
CA LYS A 595 61.33 -2.32 12.04
C LYS A 595 61.60 -3.15 13.29
N ASN A 596 60.84 -2.93 14.36
CA ASN A 596 61.05 -3.58 15.65
C ASN A 596 60.43 -4.98 15.67
N MET A 597 61.27 -6.01 15.59
CA MET A 597 60.86 -7.42 15.66
C MET A 597 60.05 -7.76 16.92
N ARG A 598 60.26 -7.06 18.05
CA ARG A 598 59.45 -7.27 19.26
C ARG A 598 57.99 -6.86 19.04
N ARG A 599 57.75 -5.71 18.41
CA ARG A 599 56.38 -5.22 18.17
C ARG A 599 55.59 -6.12 17.23
N LEU A 600 56.25 -6.71 16.23
CA LEU A 600 55.61 -7.68 15.34
C LEU A 600 55.32 -9.00 16.03
N TYR A 601 56.18 -9.40 16.96
CA TYR A 601 55.95 -10.57 17.80
C TYR A 601 54.73 -10.34 18.71
N ASP A 602 54.66 -9.17 19.35
CA ASP A 602 53.53 -8.76 20.18
C ASP A 602 52.23 -8.68 19.35
N LEU A 603 52.29 -8.10 18.14
CA LEU A 603 51.16 -8.03 17.20
C LEU A 603 50.72 -9.43 16.75
N LEU A 604 51.64 -10.32 16.41
CA LEU A 604 51.29 -11.70 16.04
C LEU A 604 50.60 -12.43 17.20
N TRP A 605 51.05 -12.21 18.45
CA TRP A 605 50.40 -12.78 19.63
C TRP A 605 48.97 -12.26 19.79
N GLN A 606 48.76 -10.96 19.60
CA GLN A 606 47.42 -10.35 19.60
C GLN A 606 46.54 -10.93 18.50
N LEU A 607 47.02 -11.00 17.26
CA LEU A 607 46.27 -11.55 16.12
C LEU A 607 45.92 -13.03 16.31
N ARG A 608 46.78 -13.82 16.96
CA ARG A 608 46.49 -15.22 17.29
C ARG A 608 45.37 -15.36 18.33
N ALA A 609 45.38 -14.49 19.35
CA ALA A 609 44.30 -14.43 20.32
C ALA A 609 42.98 -14.02 19.66
N GLU A 610 43.01 -12.94 18.85
CA GLU A 610 41.85 -12.48 18.09
C GLU A 610 41.34 -13.53 17.10
N GLN A 611 42.23 -14.25 16.41
CA GLN A 611 41.84 -15.35 15.52
C GLN A 611 41.09 -16.45 16.28
N LYS A 612 41.51 -16.77 17.51
CA LYS A 612 40.83 -17.76 18.35
C LYS A 612 39.43 -17.28 18.75
N ASP A 613 39.31 -16.01 19.15
CA ASP A 613 38.04 -15.41 19.52
C ASP A 613 37.09 -15.30 18.32
N LEU A 614 37.59 -14.93 17.14
CA LEU A 614 36.82 -14.86 15.89
C LEU A 614 36.31 -16.24 15.47
N LYS A 615 37.13 -17.30 15.60
CA LYS A 615 36.65 -18.66 15.35
C LYS A 615 35.47 -19.01 16.25
N GLN A 616 35.50 -18.60 17.52
CA GLN A 616 34.37 -18.82 18.41
C GLN A 616 33.14 -17.99 17.99
N GLN A 617 33.32 -16.71 17.65
CA GLN A 617 32.22 -15.86 17.14
C GLN A 617 31.56 -16.43 15.88
N VAL A 618 32.34 -17.02 14.97
CA VAL A 618 31.82 -17.69 13.77
C VAL A 618 30.96 -18.89 14.16
N ARG A 619 31.36 -19.68 15.16
CA ARG A 619 30.53 -20.80 15.67
C ARG A 619 29.27 -20.31 16.35
N ASP A 620 29.36 -19.23 17.13
CA ASP A 620 28.21 -18.62 17.78
C ASP A 620 27.23 -18.08 16.72
N SER A 621 27.74 -17.58 15.58
CA SER A 621 26.94 -17.10 14.45
C SER A 621 26.24 -18.23 13.67
N GLU A 622 26.94 -19.36 13.41
CA GLU A 622 26.30 -20.57 12.86
C GLU A 622 25.21 -21.11 13.80
N ALA A 623 25.48 -21.13 15.12
CA ALA A 623 24.51 -21.55 16.12
C ALA A 623 23.30 -20.59 16.21
N GLU A 624 23.52 -19.29 16.10
CA GLU A 624 22.45 -18.29 16.01
C GLU A 624 21.59 -18.51 14.76
N MET A 625 22.18 -18.81 13.60
CA MET A 625 21.41 -19.13 12.38
C MET A 625 20.55 -20.37 12.58
N LEU A 626 21.12 -21.45 13.10
CA LEU A 626 20.35 -22.68 13.39
C LEU A 626 19.18 -22.42 14.34
N ASN A 627 19.39 -21.58 15.36
CA ASN A 627 18.31 -21.17 16.25
C ASN A 627 17.25 -20.32 15.53
N ILE A 628 17.65 -19.40 14.64
CA ILE A 628 16.71 -18.63 13.81
C ILE A 628 15.85 -19.57 12.97
N LEU A 629 16.47 -20.53 12.26
CA LEU A 629 15.74 -21.48 11.43
C LEU A 629 14.76 -22.33 12.25
N MET A 630 15.20 -22.85 13.39
CA MET A 630 14.35 -23.64 14.29
C MET A 630 13.14 -22.85 14.81
N VAL A 631 13.34 -21.59 15.23
CA VAL A 631 12.25 -20.72 15.68
C VAL A 631 11.31 -20.38 14.52
N ARG A 632 11.83 -20.10 13.32
CA ARG A 632 11.02 -19.84 12.12
C ARG A 632 10.18 -21.06 11.73
N GLU A 633 10.74 -22.26 11.80
CA GLU A 633 9.97 -23.50 11.57
C GLU A 633 8.83 -23.67 12.58
N ASP A 634 9.05 -23.37 13.86
CA ASP A 634 7.99 -23.40 14.88
C ASP A 634 6.93 -22.31 14.64
N GLU A 635 7.34 -21.09 14.27
CA GLU A 635 6.43 -19.98 13.95
C GLU A 635 5.53 -20.30 12.75
N GLU A 636 6.07 -20.95 11.70
CA GLU A 636 5.28 -21.39 10.54
C GLU A 636 4.38 -22.59 10.87
N ALA A 637 4.82 -23.50 11.74
CA ALA A 637 4.01 -24.64 12.18
C ALA A 637 2.89 -24.23 13.15
N ASN A 638 3.12 -23.22 13.99
CA ASN A 638 2.27 -22.84 15.12
C ASN A 638 1.90 -21.35 15.07
N ILE A 639 1.22 -20.93 14.00
CA ILE A 639 0.79 -19.53 13.85
C ILE A 639 -0.23 -19.15 14.94
N LYS A 640 0.05 -18.06 15.66
CA LYS A 640 -0.82 -17.49 16.69
C LYS A 640 -1.17 -16.05 16.38
N LEU A 641 -2.42 -15.68 16.66
CA LEU A 641 -2.94 -14.34 16.41
C LEU A 641 -3.22 -13.61 17.73
N SER A 642 -2.62 -12.44 17.88
CA SER A 642 -2.91 -11.48 18.95
C SER A 642 -4.29 -10.84 18.76
N VAL A 643 -5.07 -10.73 19.83
CA VAL A 643 -6.37 -10.05 19.78
C VAL A 643 -6.18 -8.55 19.93
N SER A 644 -6.54 -7.81 18.87
CA SER A 644 -6.47 -6.36 18.81
C SER A 644 -7.33 -5.74 19.90
N MET A 645 -6.88 -4.61 20.44
CA MET A 645 -7.69 -3.91 21.44
C MET A 645 -9.01 -3.38 20.91
N TYR A 646 -9.08 -3.20 19.59
CA TYR A 646 -10.23 -2.64 18.90
C TYR A 646 -11.20 -3.72 18.40
N SER A 647 -10.84 -5.02 18.50
CA SER A 647 -11.76 -6.11 18.16
C SER A 647 -12.56 -6.52 19.38
N THR A 648 -13.77 -5.97 19.53
CA THR A 648 -14.64 -6.31 20.68
C THR A 648 -15.24 -7.69 20.52
N ALA A 649 -15.59 -8.08 19.28
CA ALA A 649 -16.23 -9.36 19.00
C ALA A 649 -15.34 -10.57 19.36
N LYS A 650 -14.01 -10.44 19.19
CA LYS A 650 -13.06 -11.51 19.54
C LYS A 650 -12.66 -11.51 21.01
N ARG A 651 -12.64 -10.35 21.66
CA ARG A 651 -12.44 -10.26 23.11
C ARG A 651 -13.54 -10.91 23.93
N GLU A 652 -14.77 -10.93 23.41
CA GLU A 652 -15.90 -11.61 24.05
C GLU A 652 -15.86 -13.14 23.87
N GLN A 653 -15.05 -13.65 22.93
CA GLN A 653 -14.89 -15.07 22.64
C GLN A 653 -13.69 -15.72 23.34
N GLN A 654 -12.74 -14.91 23.83
CA GLN A 654 -11.64 -15.35 24.72
C GLN A 654 -12.08 -15.29 26.17
#